data_AF-A0A5W4PXG6-F1
#
_entry.id   AF-A0A5W4PXG6-F1
#
_cell.length_a   1.000
_cell.length_b   1.000
_cell.length_c   1.000
_cell.angle_alpha   90.00
_cell.angle_beta   90.00
_cell.angle_gamma   90.00
#
_symmetry.space_group_name_H-M   'P 1'
#
loop_
_entity.id
_entity.type
_entity.pdbx_description
1 polymer ?
#
loop_
_entity_poly.entity_id
_entity_poly.type
_entity_poly.pdbx_seq_one_letter_code
_entity_poly.pdbx_strand_id
1 'polypeptide(L)'
;MENWLVAHAVKNAWQRPYLDGVLNIAPFRLTEKTGAIGFFKHGRNPIPLPGEGWWHAFVIDKLHLNYGNLSIPPERWKKLTTCVNNFHAWMQVYNEDGTIIPSNSVYFWRTLSGQIYMAIPQTERYKWLDDTPCYLRIYAGNDGGENAPVVKPTFIEPYNPPNPQQIQIVLDRYNLLKGQKIGYVDFWVNGKMIADPKPADIKAWDDVEIRVDGRIRRVIEYRCGDLQTFYSTLDQTRKYLLHIPKGDGIWIFNNDCEIQLLWKGEGRYYHRHRHQAVRQLTWNDISIPSMRISKYRTAFTNPMNDIDELTIRLLIRDDFLDLKPLYNSTHTHDLYRLSDEQIIGAMVGANSNVPEWTAAALEESAANRLAAAKLRNITRDLCTDAYGYNAAARYSADTPQRLELTSGGYRGTLPDLLATLSTVYEYDADGLLLEHHRNAGYDVYIPRNPEARIIEAIAGEVSDAVKIVDNAPDFEIEPGSNVGLWIRMVIGEVPTNDYYKAEEGTDYTRDGNKITWTVDRTRRHPTVIYDDFHLFFEVDVKVSEGQIRIPIVARNQDGQQRTLWLPMETVEVWLNNHPLVHGIDYHARWPEIVVVCKAWMADGDTNKVSVRCRGVTGELRIPKHGFVSSGLLSNNSQFDCRDDKVIRVVGGGSLLLRDEVVFREDNTVGVDIVQDGFPYSVDDPTIPLRTLVSGDTYDLRDTARDLDTRVEAYLSNWFPTPPPVNPVPLPYLYHLYSPTLNKILWDYLQGILILREDDPEYRISTSQLDNIMERYKDLLPFDPAYIGYDKAFVKLHPHVKYETVEINELGFAFLDRVNERYLNGEVQLNQYLIIKG
;
A
#
# COMPACT_ATOMS: atom_id res chain seq x y z
N MET A 1 12.76 -18.18 10.03
CA MET A 1 11.34 -17.79 9.91
C MET A 1 10.79 -18.57 8.73
N GLU A 2 9.68 -19.29 8.90
CA GLU A 2 9.15 -20.22 7.88
C GLU A 2 8.38 -19.51 6.73
N ASN A 3 8.08 -18.22 6.84
CA ASN A 3 7.36 -17.45 5.82
C ASN A 3 8.05 -16.09 5.57
N TRP A 4 8.24 -15.71 4.31
CA TRP A 4 8.94 -14.48 3.91
C TRP A 4 8.19 -13.21 4.29
N LEU A 5 6.86 -13.18 4.16
CA LEU A 5 6.06 -11.99 4.48
C LEU A 5 6.23 -11.60 5.96
N VAL A 6 6.28 -12.60 6.84
CA VAL A 6 6.58 -12.41 8.27
C VAL A 6 8.00 -11.84 8.45
N ALA A 7 9.00 -12.38 7.76
CA ALA A 7 10.37 -11.87 7.85
C ALA A 7 10.50 -10.43 7.33
N HIS A 8 9.84 -10.12 6.21
CA HIS A 8 9.74 -8.77 5.65
C HIS A 8 9.08 -7.80 6.64
N ALA A 9 7.94 -8.20 7.24
CA ALA A 9 7.23 -7.41 8.23
C ALA A 9 8.06 -7.12 9.49
N VAL A 10 8.75 -8.13 10.03
CA VAL A 10 9.64 -7.98 11.20
C VAL A 10 10.79 -7.01 10.90
N LYS A 11 11.30 -7.01 9.66
CA LYS A 11 12.39 -6.14 9.25
C LYS A 11 11.94 -4.70 9.02
N ASN A 12 10.83 -4.51 8.29
CA ASN A 12 10.48 -3.23 7.66
C ASN A 12 9.22 -2.56 8.23
N ALA A 13 8.25 -3.31 8.78
CA ALA A 13 6.97 -2.75 9.27
C ALA A 13 6.90 -2.61 10.79
N TRP A 14 7.59 -3.51 11.51
CA TRP A 14 7.49 -3.60 12.96
C TRP A 14 8.37 -2.55 13.66
N GLN A 15 7.75 -1.72 14.50
CA GLN A 15 8.40 -0.61 15.22
C GLN A 15 9.18 -1.05 16.46
N ARG A 16 9.31 -2.37 16.69
CA ARG A 16 10.08 -2.99 17.80
C ARG A 16 9.92 -2.25 19.15
N PRO A 17 8.68 -2.06 19.66
CA PRO A 17 8.41 -1.18 20.83
C PRO A 17 9.14 -1.55 22.13
N TYR A 18 9.77 -2.74 22.18
CA TYR A 18 10.52 -3.22 23.34
C TYR A 18 11.94 -2.63 23.40
N LEU A 19 12.52 -2.17 22.29
CA LEU A 19 13.88 -1.65 22.24
C LEU A 19 14.04 -0.33 23.01
N ASP A 20 12.99 0.47 23.13
CA ASP A 20 13.04 1.78 23.80
C ASP A 20 13.21 1.68 25.33
N GLY A 21 13.04 0.49 25.89
CA GLY A 21 13.16 0.27 27.34
C GLY A 21 12.13 1.06 28.16
N VAL A 22 10.98 1.38 27.54
CA VAL A 22 9.88 2.15 28.12
C VAL A 22 9.25 1.40 29.30
N LEU A 23 9.26 2.03 30.48
CA LEU A 23 8.62 1.51 31.67
C LEU A 23 7.67 2.55 32.29
N ASN A 24 6.52 2.05 32.75
CA ASN A 24 5.53 2.76 33.56
C ASN A 24 5.28 1.91 34.81
N ILE A 25 5.72 2.40 35.97
CA ILE A 25 5.72 1.64 37.22
C ILE A 25 4.88 2.38 38.25
N ALA A 26 4.05 1.64 38.99
CA ALA A 26 3.40 2.12 40.20
C ALA A 26 4.14 1.49 41.41
N PRO A 27 5.10 2.18 42.04
CA PRO A 27 5.87 1.63 43.14
C PRO A 27 4.98 1.35 44.36
N PHE A 28 5.24 0.25 45.07
CA PHE A 28 4.49 -0.10 46.28
C PHE A 28 5.08 0.62 47.49
N ARG A 29 4.26 1.35 48.25
CA ARG A 29 4.70 2.07 49.45
C ARG A 29 5.00 1.11 50.59
N LEU A 30 6.18 1.24 51.18
CA LEU A 30 6.63 0.44 52.32
C LEU A 30 6.41 1.13 53.67
N THR A 31 6.46 2.46 53.68
CA THR A 31 6.23 3.26 54.88
C THR A 31 4.75 3.55 55.09
N GLU A 32 4.37 3.95 56.30
CA GLU A 32 3.05 4.50 56.55
C GLU A 32 2.83 5.82 55.78
N LYS A 33 1.59 6.33 55.81
CA LYS A 33 1.24 7.61 55.18
C LYS A 33 2.03 8.78 55.73
N THR A 34 2.42 8.73 57.00
CA THR A 34 3.26 9.73 57.66
C THR A 34 4.75 9.61 57.32
N GLY A 35 5.16 8.56 56.60
CA GLY A 35 6.57 8.27 56.30
C GLY A 35 7.26 7.47 57.41
N ALA A 36 8.60 7.41 57.35
CA ALA A 36 9.47 6.83 58.37
C ALA A 36 10.74 7.66 58.55
N ILE A 37 11.44 7.47 59.67
CA ILE A 37 12.72 8.12 59.99
C ILE A 37 13.80 7.06 60.18
N GLY A 38 15.02 7.36 59.73
CA GLY A 38 16.22 6.55 59.98
C GLY A 38 16.34 5.32 59.07
N PHE A 39 15.35 4.42 59.08
CA PHE A 39 15.33 3.22 58.23
C PHE A 39 13.90 2.75 57.94
N PHE A 40 13.76 1.90 56.91
CA PHE A 40 12.57 1.08 56.70
C PHE A 40 12.95 -0.41 56.65
N LYS A 41 11.98 -1.30 56.85
CA LYS A 41 12.18 -2.75 56.78
C LYS A 41 11.42 -3.34 55.62
N HIS A 42 12.13 -4.06 54.76
CA HIS A 42 11.57 -4.91 53.72
C HIS A 42 12.46 -6.15 53.59
N GLY A 43 12.01 -7.27 54.18
CA GLY A 43 12.86 -8.44 54.43
C GLY A 43 13.58 -8.39 55.78
N ARG A 44 14.71 -9.12 55.91
CA ARG A 44 15.43 -9.30 57.19
C ARG A 44 16.28 -8.09 57.61
N ASN A 45 16.87 -7.39 56.66
CA ASN A 45 17.80 -6.30 56.95
C ASN A 45 17.09 -4.94 56.86
N PRO A 46 17.28 -4.04 57.85
CA PRO A 46 16.80 -2.67 57.74
C PRO A 46 17.62 -1.92 56.69
N ILE A 47 16.94 -1.10 55.88
CA ILE A 47 17.57 -0.27 54.86
C ILE A 47 17.56 1.18 55.37
N PRO A 48 18.71 1.84 55.50
CA PRO A 48 18.77 3.22 55.98
C PRO A 48 18.10 4.17 54.99
N LEU A 49 17.44 5.21 55.48
CA LEU A 49 16.89 6.28 54.65
C LEU A 49 17.99 7.26 54.19
N PRO A 50 17.79 8.04 53.11
CA PRO A 50 18.85 8.85 52.50
C PRO A 50 19.42 9.97 53.39
N GLY A 51 18.68 10.41 54.40
CA GLY A 51 19.10 11.50 55.29
C GLY A 51 18.18 11.65 56.50
N GLU A 52 18.35 12.76 57.22
CA GLU A 52 17.50 13.14 58.35
C GLU A 52 16.07 13.51 57.89
N GLY A 53 15.12 13.50 58.82
CA GLY A 53 13.71 13.81 58.56
C GLY A 53 12.84 12.61 58.21
N TRP A 54 11.60 12.89 57.82
CA TRP A 54 10.61 11.90 57.42
C TRP A 54 10.68 11.60 55.93
N TRP A 55 10.55 10.33 55.57
CA TRP A 55 10.65 9.86 54.19
C TRP A 55 9.54 8.87 53.86
N HIS A 56 9.03 8.95 52.64
CA HIS A 56 8.28 7.86 52.05
C HIS A 56 9.24 6.91 51.34
N ALA A 57 9.19 5.63 51.67
CA ALA A 57 9.93 4.60 50.95
C ALA A 57 8.98 3.70 50.17
N PHE A 58 9.43 3.30 48.98
CA PHE A 58 8.70 2.46 48.05
C PHE A 58 9.59 1.34 47.53
N VAL A 59 8.99 0.22 47.17
CA VAL A 59 9.64 -0.87 46.41
C VAL A 59 9.19 -0.81 44.95
N ILE A 60 10.17 -0.82 44.06
CA ILE A 60 10.00 -0.97 42.60
C ILE A 60 10.17 -2.44 42.20
N ASP A 61 10.91 -3.18 43.01
CA ASP A 61 11.33 -4.57 42.82
C ASP A 61 12.48 -4.72 41.80
N LYS A 62 12.74 -5.96 41.34
CA LYS A 62 13.83 -6.24 40.39
C LYS A 62 13.43 -5.82 38.97
N LEU A 63 14.20 -4.90 38.40
CA LEU A 63 14.16 -4.64 36.96
C LEU A 63 15.07 -5.62 36.22
N HIS A 64 14.62 -6.06 35.05
CA HIS A 64 15.43 -6.91 34.19
C HIS A 64 16.68 -6.16 33.72
N LEU A 65 17.85 -6.82 33.66
CA LEU A 65 19.14 -6.19 33.31
C LEU A 65 19.10 -5.41 31.99
N ASN A 66 18.33 -5.88 31.01
CA ASN A 66 18.19 -5.25 29.69
C ASN A 66 17.08 -4.19 29.60
N TYR A 67 16.27 -3.96 30.65
CA TYR A 67 15.11 -3.06 30.59
C TYR A 67 15.12 -2.06 31.76
N GLY A 68 15.02 -0.75 31.46
CA GLY A 68 14.91 0.32 32.45
C GLY A 68 16.23 0.91 32.97
N ASN A 69 17.37 0.29 32.64
CA ASN A 69 18.72 0.84 32.77
C ASN A 69 19.10 1.52 34.12
N LEU A 70 18.52 1.09 35.25
CA LEU A 70 18.89 1.59 36.59
C LEU A 70 20.10 0.82 37.15
N SER A 71 21.20 0.80 36.40
CA SER A 71 22.46 0.16 36.81
C SER A 71 23.23 1.05 37.79
N ILE A 72 22.62 1.30 38.96
CA ILE A 72 23.25 2.06 40.03
C ILE A 72 24.11 1.15 40.93
N PRO A 73 25.17 1.68 41.56
CA PRO A 73 25.97 0.92 42.52
C PRO A 73 25.10 0.35 43.65
N PRO A 74 25.32 -0.92 44.05
CA PRO A 74 24.52 -1.52 45.10
C PRO A 74 24.82 -0.91 46.48
N GLU A 75 23.84 -1.00 47.37
CA GLU A 75 23.88 -0.59 48.77
C GLU A 75 24.21 0.90 48.97
N ARG A 76 23.79 1.77 48.03
CA ARG A 76 23.97 3.23 48.11
C ARG A 76 22.77 3.96 47.51
N TRP A 77 22.34 5.05 48.16
CA TRP A 77 21.33 5.95 47.62
C TRP A 77 21.91 6.80 46.49
N LYS A 78 21.17 6.90 45.38
CA LYS A 78 21.48 7.74 44.23
C LYS A 78 20.28 8.59 43.85
N LYS A 79 20.49 9.89 43.64
CA LYS A 79 19.43 10.80 43.21
C LYS A 79 18.96 10.47 41.80
N LEU A 80 17.69 10.72 41.51
CA LEU A 80 17.13 10.57 40.16
C LEU A 80 17.84 11.49 39.16
N THR A 81 18.20 12.72 39.55
CA THR A 81 19.04 13.62 38.73
C THR A 81 20.34 12.97 38.30
N THR A 82 21.04 12.31 39.22
CA THR A 82 22.30 11.62 38.93
C THR A 82 22.09 10.47 37.96
N CYS A 83 20.98 9.74 38.11
CA CYS A 83 20.64 8.66 37.19
C CYS A 83 20.36 9.19 35.78
N VAL A 84 19.50 10.21 35.65
CA VAL A 84 19.19 10.86 34.36
C VAL A 84 20.46 11.35 33.67
N ASN A 85 21.30 12.09 34.39
CA ASN A 85 22.50 12.73 33.83
C ASN A 85 23.58 11.71 33.44
N ASN A 86 23.71 10.60 34.16
CA ASN A 86 24.71 9.57 33.86
C ASN A 86 24.25 8.60 32.77
N PHE A 87 22.95 8.29 32.71
CA PHE A 87 22.41 7.34 31.75
C PHE A 87 21.90 8.01 30.46
N HIS A 88 21.87 9.35 30.42
CA HIS A 88 21.25 10.13 29.34
C HIS A 88 19.83 9.65 29.00
N ALA A 89 19.09 9.24 30.02
CA ALA A 89 17.77 8.64 29.91
C ALA A 89 16.74 9.57 30.56
N TRP A 90 15.57 9.70 29.93
CA TRP A 90 14.51 10.52 30.49
C TRP A 90 13.74 9.74 31.56
N MET A 91 13.66 10.28 32.77
CA MET A 91 12.99 9.65 33.90
C MET A 91 12.25 10.68 34.74
N GLN A 92 11.07 10.32 35.25
CA GLN A 92 10.33 11.21 36.16
C GLN A 92 9.38 10.46 37.09
N VAL A 93 9.14 11.06 38.26
CA VAL A 93 8.14 10.61 39.22
C VAL A 93 7.00 11.62 39.25
N TYR A 94 5.75 11.14 39.22
CA TYR A 94 4.57 11.98 39.06
C TYR A 94 3.32 11.37 39.71
N ASN A 95 2.25 12.16 39.84
CA ASN A 95 0.92 11.72 40.28
C ASN A 95 -0.10 11.69 39.12
N GLU A 96 -1.32 11.20 39.36
CA GLU A 96 -2.40 11.18 38.35
C GLU A 96 -2.73 12.57 37.78
N ASP A 97 -2.54 13.64 38.55
CA ASP A 97 -2.77 15.02 38.11
C ASP A 97 -1.65 15.59 37.22
N GLY A 98 -0.60 14.81 36.95
CA GLY A 98 0.54 15.24 36.13
C GLY A 98 1.48 16.21 36.83
N THR A 99 1.38 16.34 38.15
CA THR A 99 2.38 17.03 38.99
C THR A 99 3.54 16.09 39.23
N ILE A 100 4.76 16.59 39.05
CA ILE A 100 5.97 15.78 39.21
C ILE A 100 6.63 16.03 40.56
N ILE A 101 7.45 15.10 41.03
CA ILE A 101 8.40 15.34 42.11
C ILE A 101 9.73 15.78 41.47
N PRO A 102 10.40 16.84 41.96
CA PRO A 102 11.73 17.18 41.51
C PRO A 102 12.66 15.98 41.64
N SER A 103 13.35 15.67 40.56
CA SER A 103 14.32 14.58 40.48
C SER A 103 15.44 14.68 41.52
N ASN A 104 15.76 15.87 42.01
CA ASN A 104 16.76 16.04 43.08
C ASN A 104 16.28 15.54 44.46
N SER A 105 14.97 15.37 44.61
CA SER A 105 14.30 14.88 45.83
C SER A 105 13.97 13.38 45.77
N VAL A 106 14.14 12.73 44.63
CA VAL A 106 13.90 11.29 44.47
C VAL A 106 15.22 10.53 44.56
N TYR A 107 15.26 9.46 45.36
CA TYR A 107 16.44 8.62 45.55
C TYR A 107 16.14 7.17 45.23
N PHE A 108 17.08 6.48 44.60
CA PHE A 108 17.05 5.03 44.37
C PHE A 108 18.14 4.30 45.15
N TRP A 109 17.81 3.11 45.62
CA TRP A 109 18.72 2.15 46.24
C TRP A 109 18.59 0.81 45.54
N ARG A 110 19.72 0.18 45.21
CA ARG A 110 19.74 -1.17 44.66
C ARG A 110 20.42 -2.10 45.66
N THR A 111 19.79 -3.23 46.01
CA THR A 111 20.43 -4.24 46.85
C THR A 111 21.40 -5.11 46.05
N LEU A 112 22.27 -5.85 46.75
CA LEU A 112 23.08 -6.91 46.13
C LEU A 112 22.25 -7.98 45.41
N SER A 113 21.03 -8.24 45.86
CA SER A 113 20.09 -9.17 45.22
C SER A 113 19.37 -8.58 43.99
N GLY A 114 19.64 -7.31 43.68
CA GLY A 114 19.09 -6.58 42.52
C GLY A 114 17.74 -5.91 42.75
N GLN A 115 17.23 -5.89 43.98
CA GLN A 115 15.95 -5.24 44.31
C GLN A 115 16.13 -3.72 44.38
N ILE A 116 15.18 -2.97 43.81
CA ILE A 116 15.24 -1.51 43.75
C ILE A 116 14.20 -0.90 44.69
N TYR A 117 14.66 0.04 45.51
CA TYR A 117 13.84 0.90 46.35
C TYR A 117 13.91 2.34 45.89
N MET A 118 12.85 3.08 46.16
CA MET A 118 12.75 4.51 45.93
C MET A 118 12.41 5.21 47.24
N ALA A 119 13.08 6.32 47.55
CA ALA A 119 12.79 7.15 48.71
C ALA A 119 12.57 8.61 48.30
N ILE A 120 11.57 9.25 48.89
CA ILE A 120 11.19 10.65 48.64
C ILE A 120 10.96 11.32 49.99
N PRO A 121 11.56 12.50 50.27
CA PRO A 121 11.39 13.17 51.55
C PRO A 121 9.95 13.66 51.69
N GLN A 122 9.39 13.51 52.90
CA GLN A 122 8.10 14.10 53.22
C GLN A 122 8.28 15.61 53.39
N THR A 123 7.53 16.39 52.61
CA THR A 123 7.55 17.86 52.69
C THR A 123 6.13 18.39 52.49
N GLU A 124 5.82 19.54 53.09
CA GLU A 124 4.53 20.20 52.88
C GLU A 124 4.29 20.57 51.40
N ARG A 125 5.37 20.79 50.62
CA ARG A 125 5.27 21.05 49.16
C ARG A 125 4.71 19.88 48.38
N TYR A 126 5.01 18.65 48.81
CA TYR A 126 4.62 17.41 48.13
C TYR A 126 3.69 16.56 48.99
N LYS A 127 2.87 17.20 49.83
CA LYS A 127 1.94 16.55 50.76
C LYS A 127 0.98 15.57 50.10
N TRP A 128 0.72 15.72 48.80
CA TRP A 128 -0.07 14.76 48.03
C TRP A 128 0.50 13.33 48.11
N LEU A 129 1.80 13.16 48.37
CA LEU A 129 2.40 11.85 48.60
C LEU A 129 1.85 11.14 49.84
N ASP A 130 1.25 11.82 50.80
CA ASP A 130 0.67 11.17 51.98
C ASP A 130 -0.54 10.31 51.59
N ASP A 131 -1.35 10.78 50.65
CA ASP A 131 -2.66 10.19 50.33
C ASP A 131 -2.82 9.67 48.90
N THR A 132 -2.00 10.13 47.96
CA THR A 132 -2.11 9.75 46.55
C THR A 132 -0.96 8.83 46.11
N PRO A 133 -1.21 7.89 45.17
CA PRO A 133 -0.15 7.10 44.56
C PRO A 133 0.81 7.96 43.74
N CYS A 134 2.09 7.56 43.72
CA CYS A 134 3.06 8.09 42.78
C CYS A 134 3.39 7.03 41.74
N TYR A 135 3.87 7.48 40.59
CA TYR A 135 4.24 6.66 39.45
C TYR A 135 5.63 7.04 38.97
N LEU A 136 6.37 6.06 38.46
CA LEU A 136 7.69 6.24 37.87
C LEU A 136 7.63 5.92 36.38
N ARG A 137 8.05 6.88 35.57
CA ARG A 137 8.22 6.75 34.13
C ARG A 137 9.71 6.73 33.80
N ILE A 138 10.13 5.75 33.02
CA ILE A 138 11.48 5.64 32.46
C ILE A 138 11.37 5.48 30.95
N TYR A 139 12.12 6.31 30.23
CA TYR A 139 12.38 6.19 28.80
C TYR A 139 13.90 6.19 28.63
N ALA A 140 14.49 5.01 28.41
CA ALA A 140 15.91 4.90 28.10
C ALA A 140 16.17 5.31 26.64
N GLY A 141 15.26 4.92 25.74
CA GLY A 141 15.33 5.11 24.31
C GLY A 141 16.36 4.17 23.67
N ASN A 142 16.04 3.64 22.49
CA ASN A 142 17.01 2.90 21.69
C ASN A 142 18.15 3.86 21.31
N ASP A 143 19.40 3.43 21.41
CA ASP A 143 20.56 4.23 20.98
C ASP A 143 21.01 3.88 19.56
N GLY A 144 20.34 2.94 18.89
CA GLY A 144 20.65 2.51 17.52
C GLY A 144 21.87 1.58 17.41
N GLY A 145 22.52 1.24 18.52
CA GLY A 145 23.70 0.36 18.55
C GLY A 145 25.01 1.03 18.12
N GLU A 146 26.00 0.21 17.75
CA GLU A 146 27.41 0.64 17.58
C GLU A 146 27.65 1.70 16.48
N ASN A 147 26.73 1.84 15.52
CA ASN A 147 26.90 2.73 14.35
C ASN A 147 25.98 3.96 14.39
N ALA A 148 25.26 4.19 15.48
CA ALA A 148 24.31 5.29 15.55
C ALA A 148 25.00 6.66 15.75
N PRO A 149 24.40 7.75 15.26
CA PRO A 149 24.84 9.11 15.58
C PRO A 149 24.89 9.34 17.09
N VAL A 150 25.80 10.22 17.53
CA VAL A 150 25.92 10.58 18.95
C VAL A 150 24.60 11.17 19.45
N VAL A 151 23.95 10.47 20.37
CA VAL A 151 22.74 10.94 21.05
C VAL A 151 23.08 12.20 21.82
N LYS A 152 22.34 13.29 21.58
CA LYS A 152 22.49 14.51 22.38
C LYS A 152 22.14 14.19 23.84
N PRO A 153 22.95 14.65 24.81
CA PRO A 153 22.77 14.26 26.20
C PRO A 153 21.44 14.77 26.75
N THR A 154 20.67 13.88 27.36
CA THR A 154 19.54 14.25 28.24
C THR A 154 20.05 14.47 29.66
N PHE A 155 19.70 15.59 30.27
CA PHE A 155 20.15 15.95 31.62
C PHE A 155 19.20 16.92 32.33
N ILE A 156 19.34 17.02 33.65
CA ILE A 156 18.58 17.88 34.55
C ILE A 156 19.54 18.70 35.41
N GLU A 157 19.29 20.00 35.50
CA GLU A 157 19.97 20.95 36.39
C GLU A 157 19.01 21.43 37.49
N PRO A 158 19.17 20.93 38.74
CA PRO A 158 18.34 21.34 39.87
C PRO A 158 18.87 22.60 40.57
N TYR A 159 17.97 23.46 41.04
CA TYR A 159 18.27 24.70 41.73
C TYR A 159 17.31 24.93 42.91
N ASN A 160 17.83 25.59 43.96
CA ASN A 160 17.04 26.08 45.09
C ASN A 160 17.44 27.55 45.36
N PRO A 161 17.00 28.51 44.53
CA PRO A 161 17.51 29.87 44.57
C PRO A 161 17.07 30.60 45.86
N PRO A 162 18.00 31.06 46.72
CA PRO A 162 17.65 31.65 48.02
C PRO A 162 17.21 33.13 47.93
N ASN A 163 17.49 33.81 46.82
CA ASN A 163 17.27 35.25 46.66
C ASN A 163 17.02 35.64 45.19
N PRO A 164 16.52 36.86 44.91
CA PRO A 164 16.20 37.31 43.55
C PRO A 164 17.37 37.30 42.56
N GLN A 165 18.61 37.52 43.02
CA GLN A 165 19.80 37.46 42.15
C GLN A 165 20.03 36.04 41.64
N GLN A 166 19.88 35.03 42.50
CA GLN A 166 20.00 33.63 42.12
C GLN A 166 18.84 33.18 41.23
N ILE A 167 17.63 33.72 41.43
CA ILE A 167 16.50 33.48 40.52
C ILE A 167 16.86 33.96 39.10
N GLN A 168 17.45 35.15 38.96
CA GLN A 168 17.85 35.66 37.65
C GLN A 168 18.91 34.78 36.98
N ILE A 169 19.91 34.30 37.73
CA ILE A 169 20.94 33.38 37.19
C ILE A 169 20.33 32.10 36.63
N VAL A 170 19.32 31.54 37.31
CA VAL A 170 18.63 30.33 36.84
C VAL A 170 17.84 30.59 35.56
N LEU A 171 17.17 31.74 35.46
CA LEU A 171 16.47 32.16 34.23
C LEU A 171 17.44 32.40 33.07
N ASP A 172 18.58 33.04 33.33
CA ASP A 172 19.63 33.26 32.32
C ASP A 172 20.19 31.91 31.83
N ARG A 173 20.36 30.94 32.74
CA ARG A 173 20.77 29.57 32.39
C ARG A 173 19.74 28.86 31.53
N TYR A 174 18.44 28.97 31.84
CA TYR A 174 17.36 28.41 31.03
C TYR A 174 17.37 29.00 29.61
N ASN A 175 17.48 30.32 29.49
CA ASN A 175 17.52 31.01 28.20
C ASN A 175 18.78 30.63 27.39
N LEU A 176 19.93 30.47 28.05
CA LEU A 176 21.15 29.98 27.43
C LEU A 176 20.96 28.57 26.84
N LEU A 177 20.43 27.63 27.64
CA LEU A 177 20.20 26.25 27.21
C LEU A 177 19.18 26.18 26.06
N LYS A 178 18.10 26.97 26.12
CA LYS A 178 17.12 27.10 25.04
C LYS A 178 17.77 27.64 23.75
N GLY A 179 18.68 28.61 23.89
CA GLY A 179 19.45 29.18 22.78
C GLY A 179 20.46 28.24 22.14
N GLN A 180 20.96 27.24 22.87
CA GLN A 180 21.92 26.24 22.37
C GLN A 180 21.30 25.21 21.41
N LYS A 181 19.97 25.03 21.41
CA LYS A 181 19.24 24.09 20.52
C LYS A 181 19.76 22.64 20.58
N ILE A 182 20.21 22.20 21.76
CA ILE A 182 20.72 20.83 22.01
C ILE A 182 19.61 19.82 22.39
N GLY A 183 18.37 20.06 21.94
CA GLY A 183 17.19 19.30 22.32
C GLY A 183 16.06 20.21 22.77
N TYR A 184 15.09 19.65 23.49
CA TYR A 184 14.01 20.41 24.10
C TYR A 184 14.34 20.76 25.54
N VAL A 185 14.09 22.01 25.92
CA VAL A 185 14.36 22.54 27.27
C VAL A 185 13.05 22.94 27.93
N ASP A 186 12.74 22.34 29.07
CA ASP A 186 11.61 22.73 29.91
C ASP A 186 12.05 23.21 31.30
N PHE A 187 11.12 23.90 31.97
CA PHE A 187 11.37 24.58 33.23
C PHE A 187 10.26 24.22 34.22
N TRP A 188 10.65 23.68 35.37
CA TRP A 188 9.72 23.21 36.38
C TRP A 188 9.98 23.90 37.72
N VAL A 189 8.90 24.34 38.38
CA VAL A 189 8.92 24.95 39.72
C VAL A 189 7.99 24.17 40.62
N ASN A 190 8.51 23.64 41.73
CA ASN A 190 7.76 22.85 42.70
C ASN A 190 6.91 21.73 42.06
N GLY A 191 7.42 21.08 41.02
CA GLY A 191 6.73 19.99 40.33
C GLY A 191 5.70 20.41 39.28
N LYS A 192 5.61 21.70 38.95
CA LYS A 192 4.72 22.25 37.92
C LYS A 192 5.56 22.87 36.81
N MET A 193 5.22 22.62 35.55
CA MET A 193 5.95 23.24 34.44
C MET A 193 5.51 24.69 34.32
N ILE A 194 6.42 25.59 33.97
CA ILE A 194 6.12 26.98 33.69
C ILE A 194 6.55 27.27 32.24
N ALA A 195 5.59 27.65 31.41
CA ALA A 195 5.87 28.15 30.07
C ALA A 195 6.36 29.60 30.17
N ASP A 196 7.50 29.88 29.53
CA ASP A 196 8.15 31.20 29.51
C ASP A 196 8.32 31.83 30.91
N PRO A 197 9.14 31.19 31.78
CA PRO A 197 9.26 31.54 33.19
C PRO A 197 9.79 32.96 33.41
N LYS A 198 9.23 33.66 34.41
CA LYS A 198 9.60 35.01 34.84
C LYS A 198 10.03 35.01 36.31
N PRO A 199 10.75 36.04 36.78
CA PRO A 199 11.15 36.14 38.19
C PRO A 199 9.98 36.07 39.19
N ALA A 200 8.79 36.53 38.78
CA ALA A 200 7.58 36.49 39.61
C ALA A 200 7.01 35.08 39.83
N ASP A 201 7.37 34.11 38.98
CA ASP A 201 6.89 32.73 39.06
C ASP A 201 7.68 31.89 40.06
N ILE A 202 8.81 32.41 40.56
CA ILE A 202 9.76 31.70 41.41
C ILE A 202 9.88 32.43 42.76
N LYS A 203 9.75 31.68 43.86
CA LYS A 203 9.97 32.18 45.22
C LYS A 203 11.32 31.69 45.76
N ALA A 204 11.81 32.39 46.79
CA ALA A 204 13.01 31.96 47.50
C ALA A 204 12.85 30.53 48.03
N TRP A 205 13.86 29.71 47.78
CA TRP A 205 13.95 28.29 48.13
C TRP A 205 13.01 27.35 47.38
N ASP A 206 12.28 27.79 46.35
CA ASP A 206 11.51 26.88 45.51
C ASP A 206 12.40 25.81 44.89
N ASP A 207 11.84 24.63 44.64
CA ASP A 207 12.53 23.55 43.93
C ASP A 207 12.39 23.81 42.43
N VAL A 208 13.48 24.24 41.79
CA VAL A 208 13.50 24.57 40.36
C VAL A 208 14.31 23.52 39.60
N GLU A 209 13.80 23.05 38.47
CA GLU A 209 14.52 22.15 37.57
C GLU A 209 14.49 22.66 36.14
N ILE A 210 15.67 22.79 35.53
CA ILE A 210 15.80 22.94 34.08
C ILE A 210 16.09 21.54 33.54
N ARG A 211 15.27 21.05 32.61
CA ARG A 211 15.48 19.73 32.01
C ARG A 211 15.74 19.90 30.53
N VAL A 212 16.75 19.19 30.04
CA VAL A 212 17.10 19.11 28.63
C VAL A 212 16.88 17.67 28.19
N ASP A 213 15.94 17.46 27.28
CA ASP A 213 15.76 16.19 26.59
C ASP A 213 16.41 16.30 25.20
N GLY A 214 17.62 15.74 25.09
CA GLY A 214 18.44 15.81 23.89
C GLY A 214 17.87 15.03 22.72
N ARG A 215 16.98 14.06 23.00
CA ARG A 215 16.37 13.19 21.98
C ARG A 215 15.18 13.82 21.28
N ILE A 216 14.63 14.93 21.80
CA ILE A 216 13.47 15.56 21.17
C ILE A 216 13.89 16.25 19.88
N ARG A 217 13.31 15.78 18.77
CA ARG A 217 13.53 16.31 17.42
C ARG A 217 12.48 17.34 17.01
N ARG A 218 11.25 17.16 17.49
CA ARG A 218 10.11 17.98 17.08
C ARG A 218 9.15 18.23 18.24
N VAL A 219 8.62 19.45 18.29
CA VAL A 219 7.61 19.90 19.25
C VAL A 219 6.46 20.48 18.46
N ILE A 220 5.24 20.07 18.79
CA ILE A 220 4.02 20.53 18.13
C ILE A 220 3.01 20.91 19.21
N GLU A 221 2.32 22.01 19.01
CA GLU A 221 1.31 22.51 19.93
C GLU A 221 -0.05 22.55 19.25
N TYR A 222 -1.06 22.03 19.94
CA TYR A 222 -2.44 22.01 19.50
C TYR A 222 -3.30 22.73 20.51
N ARG A 223 -4.11 23.68 20.06
CA ARG A 223 -5.17 24.24 20.90
C ARG A 223 -6.37 23.30 20.87
N CYS A 224 -6.89 22.93 22.04
CA CYS A 224 -8.01 21.97 22.16
C CYS A 224 -9.26 22.39 21.38
N GLY A 225 -9.58 23.68 21.31
CA GLY A 225 -10.74 24.18 20.56
C GLY A 225 -10.65 24.00 19.04
N ASP A 226 -9.43 23.83 18.51
CA ASP A 226 -9.19 23.69 17.06
C ASP A 226 -9.12 22.21 16.64
N LEU A 227 -9.11 21.28 17.61
CA LEU A 227 -8.96 19.86 17.37
C LEU A 227 -10.29 19.20 17.00
N GLN A 228 -10.27 18.46 15.90
CA GLN A 228 -11.37 17.58 15.53
C GLN A 228 -11.45 16.38 16.48
N THR A 229 -12.67 15.85 16.64
CA THR A 229 -12.92 14.67 17.49
C THR A 229 -13.61 13.56 16.73
N PHE A 230 -13.36 12.33 17.15
CA PHE A 230 -14.05 11.13 16.65
C PHE A 230 -14.42 10.21 17.80
N TYR A 231 -15.38 9.30 17.57
CA TYR A 231 -15.68 8.23 18.52
C TYR A 231 -14.83 7.01 18.18
N SER A 232 -13.99 6.59 19.12
CA SER A 232 -13.17 5.39 18.98
C SER A 232 -14.02 4.15 19.23
N THR A 233 -14.11 3.28 18.23
CA THR A 233 -14.71 1.94 18.34
C THR A 233 -13.86 1.05 19.26
N LEU A 234 -12.53 1.16 19.18
CA LEU A 234 -11.61 0.32 19.94
C LEU A 234 -11.69 0.54 21.45
N ASP A 235 -11.71 1.81 21.87
CA ASP A 235 -11.69 2.21 23.29
C ASP A 235 -13.06 2.69 23.79
N GLN A 236 -14.10 2.69 22.94
CA GLN A 236 -15.47 3.08 23.27
C GLN A 236 -15.55 4.47 23.93
N THR A 237 -14.83 5.45 23.37
CA THR A 237 -14.75 6.80 23.92
C THR A 237 -14.44 7.85 22.86
N ARG A 238 -14.82 9.11 23.13
CA ARG A 238 -14.49 10.23 22.23
C ARG A 238 -13.03 10.64 22.38
N LYS A 239 -12.33 10.80 21.25
CA LYS A 239 -10.91 11.16 21.20
C LYS A 239 -10.67 12.40 20.36
N TYR A 240 -9.62 13.15 20.71
CA TYR A 240 -9.04 14.17 19.86
C TYR A 240 -8.12 13.50 18.83
N LEU A 241 -8.22 13.95 17.57
CA LEU A 241 -7.27 13.62 16.51
C LEU A 241 -6.10 14.61 16.59
N LEU A 242 -4.88 14.10 16.78
CA LEU A 242 -3.66 14.91 16.74
C LEU A 242 -2.91 14.58 15.44
N HIS A 243 -3.23 15.32 14.38
CA HIS A 243 -2.55 15.22 13.10
C HIS A 243 -1.19 15.91 13.18
N ILE A 244 -0.12 15.17 12.93
CA ILE A 244 1.23 15.71 12.91
C ILE A 244 1.50 16.21 11.48
N PRO A 245 1.65 17.54 11.27
CA PRO A 245 1.85 18.09 9.93
C PRO A 245 3.02 17.41 9.23
N LYS A 246 2.93 17.25 7.91
CA LYS A 246 3.99 16.59 7.13
C LYS A 246 5.36 17.20 7.43
N GLY A 247 6.36 16.33 7.50
CA GLY A 247 7.71 16.68 7.90
C GLY A 247 8.74 15.84 7.15
N ASP A 248 9.72 15.32 7.87
CA ASP A 248 10.85 14.54 7.34
C ASP A 248 10.50 13.12 6.84
N GLY A 249 9.23 12.71 6.90
CA GLY A 249 8.78 11.43 6.38
C GLY A 249 9.17 10.22 7.23
N ILE A 250 9.73 10.44 8.43
CA ILE A 250 10.06 9.39 9.40
C ILE A 250 8.80 9.02 10.19
N TRP A 251 8.57 7.72 10.38
CA TRP A 251 7.46 7.24 11.21
C TRP A 251 7.55 7.81 12.63
N ILE A 252 6.44 8.38 13.12
CA ILE A 252 6.29 8.83 14.51
C ILE A 252 5.48 7.79 15.29
N PHE A 253 6.16 6.91 16.01
CA PHE A 253 5.49 5.89 16.81
C PHE A 253 5.07 6.44 18.18
N ASN A 254 3.93 6.00 18.68
CA ASN A 254 3.35 6.56 19.89
C ASN A 254 4.28 6.43 21.10
N ASN A 255 5.15 5.41 21.20
CA ASN A 255 6.07 5.24 22.34
C ASN A 255 7.13 6.34 22.43
N ASP A 256 7.48 6.97 21.32
CA ASP A 256 8.48 8.04 21.23
C ASP A 256 7.90 9.43 21.45
N CYS A 257 6.61 9.47 21.82
CA CYS A 257 5.89 10.69 22.11
C CYS A 257 5.66 10.89 23.61
N GLU A 258 5.88 12.11 24.09
CA GLU A 258 5.39 12.59 25.40
C GLU A 258 4.45 13.78 25.21
N ILE A 259 3.52 13.95 26.16
CA ILE A 259 2.50 15.01 26.07
C ILE A 259 2.56 15.88 27.33
N GLN A 260 2.51 17.19 27.11
CA GLN A 260 2.38 18.20 28.15
C GLN A 260 1.09 18.99 27.93
N LEU A 261 0.32 19.25 28.99
CA LEU A 261 -0.89 20.06 28.94
C LEU A 261 -0.56 21.44 29.50
N LEU A 262 -0.88 22.51 28.77
CA LEU A 262 -0.58 23.89 29.15
C LEU A 262 -1.86 24.69 29.36
N TRP A 263 -1.97 25.32 30.52
CA TRP A 263 -3.08 26.17 30.92
C TRP A 263 -2.55 27.46 31.55
N LYS A 264 -2.77 28.61 30.87
CA LYS A 264 -2.40 29.95 31.36
C LYS A 264 -0.96 30.05 31.87
N GLY A 265 -0.01 29.42 31.16
CA GLY A 265 1.42 29.42 31.50
C GLY A 265 1.86 28.30 32.47
N GLU A 266 0.93 27.61 33.13
CA GLU A 266 1.23 26.44 33.96
C GLU A 266 1.06 25.14 33.14
N GLY A 267 1.97 24.19 33.31
CA GLY A 267 1.97 22.92 32.59
C GLY A 267 1.91 21.68 33.48
N ARG A 268 1.25 20.64 32.98
CA ARG A 268 1.12 19.31 33.60
C ARG A 268 1.62 18.23 32.65
N TYR A 269 2.19 17.16 33.22
CA TYR A 269 2.51 15.97 32.45
C TYR A 269 1.25 15.14 32.15
N TYR A 270 1.03 14.80 30.89
CA TYR A 270 -0.03 13.89 30.50
C TYR A 270 0.49 12.44 30.57
N HIS A 271 0.07 11.72 31.60
CA HIS A 271 0.58 10.38 31.84
C HIS A 271 -0.06 9.31 30.94
N ARG A 272 0.64 8.18 30.75
CA ARG A 272 0.27 7.12 29.81
C ARG A 272 0.15 5.73 30.47
N HIS A 273 -0.70 5.62 31.50
CA HIS A 273 -0.85 4.37 32.27
C HIS A 273 -1.49 3.23 31.50
N ARG A 274 -2.27 3.54 30.46
CA ARG A 274 -2.99 2.56 29.63
C ARG A 274 -2.72 2.85 28.16
N HIS A 275 -2.75 1.82 27.33
CA HIS A 275 -2.60 1.97 25.87
C HIS A 275 -3.61 2.97 25.28
N GLN A 276 -4.84 3.00 25.78
CA GLN A 276 -5.86 3.96 25.36
C GLN A 276 -5.51 5.44 25.60
N ALA A 277 -4.48 5.74 26.42
CA ALA A 277 -4.08 7.12 26.70
C ALA A 277 -3.50 7.81 25.47
N VAL A 278 -2.83 7.06 24.58
CA VAL A 278 -2.34 7.53 23.28
C VAL A 278 -2.42 6.37 22.29
N ARG A 279 -3.25 6.48 21.26
CA ARG A 279 -3.34 5.47 20.19
C ARG A 279 -2.67 5.99 18.91
N GLN A 280 -2.13 5.07 18.14
CA GLN A 280 -1.65 5.32 16.79
C GLN A 280 -2.85 5.29 15.83
N LEU A 281 -2.87 6.17 14.83
CA LEU A 281 -3.84 6.13 13.73
C LEU A 281 -3.15 5.86 12.39
N THR A 282 -2.06 6.57 12.10
CA THR A 282 -1.18 6.33 10.93
C THR A 282 0.27 6.49 11.37
N TRP A 283 1.25 6.52 10.47
CA TRP A 283 2.63 6.82 10.86
C TRP A 283 2.85 8.27 11.34
N ASN A 284 1.92 9.20 11.10
CA ASN A 284 2.02 10.62 11.47
C ASN A 284 0.75 11.13 12.18
N ASP A 285 -0.11 10.24 12.66
CA ASP A 285 -1.32 10.62 13.39
C ASP A 285 -1.48 9.81 14.66
N ILE A 286 -1.83 10.50 15.74
CA ILE A 286 -2.13 9.88 17.04
C ILE A 286 -3.44 10.42 17.59
N SER A 287 -4.02 9.71 18.55
CA SER A 287 -5.26 10.12 19.21
C SER A 287 -5.17 10.03 20.72
N ILE A 288 -5.91 10.91 21.41
CA ILE A 288 -5.99 10.93 22.88
C ILE A 288 -7.45 11.07 23.38
N PRO A 289 -7.85 10.42 24.49
CA PRO A 289 -9.22 10.53 25.01
C PRO A 289 -9.57 11.93 25.53
N SER A 290 -10.64 12.51 24.98
CA SER A 290 -11.15 13.83 25.38
C SER A 290 -11.60 13.86 26.85
N MET A 291 -12.28 12.81 27.30
CA MET A 291 -12.72 12.66 28.70
C MET A 291 -11.56 12.68 29.70
N ARG A 292 -10.36 12.31 29.28
CA ARG A 292 -9.17 12.35 30.12
C ARG A 292 -8.65 13.76 30.30
N ILE A 293 -8.66 14.57 29.24
CA ILE A 293 -8.34 16.01 29.31
C ILE A 293 -9.29 16.71 30.28
N SER A 294 -10.58 16.38 30.24
CA SER A 294 -11.58 16.92 31.19
C SER A 294 -11.27 16.63 32.65
N LYS A 295 -10.55 15.55 32.99
CA LYS A 295 -10.15 15.25 34.38
C LYS A 295 -9.09 16.22 34.92
N TYR A 296 -8.31 16.86 34.04
CA TYR A 296 -7.30 17.82 34.44
C TYR A 296 -7.87 19.21 34.78
N ARG A 297 -9.20 19.43 34.66
CA ARG A 297 -9.81 20.74 34.92
C ARG A 297 -9.48 21.32 36.29
N THR A 298 -9.39 20.46 37.31
CA THR A 298 -9.07 20.85 38.69
C THR A 298 -7.61 20.63 39.07
N ALA A 299 -6.77 20.17 38.14
CA ALA A 299 -5.37 19.84 38.40
C ALA A 299 -4.43 21.06 38.37
N PHE A 300 -4.85 22.17 37.75
CA PHE A 300 -4.05 23.41 37.65
C PHE A 300 -4.29 24.33 38.85
N THR A 301 -3.32 25.20 39.16
CA THR A 301 -3.47 26.18 40.27
C THR A 301 -4.65 27.11 40.03
N ASN A 302 -4.79 27.58 38.80
CA ASN A 302 -6.01 28.23 38.31
C ASN A 302 -6.86 27.18 37.62
N PRO A 303 -8.00 26.75 38.19
CA PRO A 303 -8.85 25.76 37.57
C PRO A 303 -9.23 26.16 36.15
N MET A 304 -9.25 25.18 35.26
CA MET A 304 -9.63 25.39 33.87
C MET A 304 -11.12 25.70 33.78
N ASN A 305 -11.44 26.89 33.28
CA ASN A 305 -12.82 27.33 33.04
C ASN A 305 -13.28 27.08 31.60
N ASP A 306 -12.35 27.04 30.66
CA ASP A 306 -12.60 26.72 29.26
C ASP A 306 -11.56 25.70 28.77
N ILE A 307 -12.03 24.55 28.28
CA ILE A 307 -11.13 23.50 27.78
C ILE A 307 -10.55 23.85 26.41
N ASP A 308 -11.23 24.71 25.64
CA ASP A 308 -10.86 25.04 24.27
C ASP A 308 -9.61 25.94 24.22
N GLU A 309 -9.29 26.63 25.32
CA GLU A 309 -8.07 27.40 25.49
C GLU A 309 -6.87 26.57 25.97
N LEU A 310 -7.07 25.30 26.38
CA LEU A 310 -5.97 24.42 26.75
C LEU A 310 -5.10 24.12 25.52
N THR A 311 -3.77 24.16 25.71
CA THR A 311 -2.83 23.73 24.67
C THR A 311 -2.24 22.36 25.02
N ILE A 312 -2.31 21.43 24.08
CA ILE A 312 -1.66 20.12 24.13
C ILE A 312 -0.34 20.25 23.38
N ARG A 313 0.78 20.10 24.09
CA ARG A 313 2.13 20.06 23.51
C ARG A 313 2.57 18.60 23.34
N LEU A 314 2.77 18.19 22.10
CA LEU A 314 3.32 16.90 21.71
C LEU A 314 4.83 17.03 21.52
N LEU A 315 5.58 16.23 22.26
CA LEU A 315 7.04 16.12 22.19
C LEU A 315 7.40 14.82 21.51
N ILE A 316 8.16 14.89 20.42
CA ILE A 316 8.49 13.75 19.56
C ILE A 316 9.99 13.52 19.62
N ARG A 317 10.39 12.30 20.02
CA ARG A 317 11.79 11.88 20.10
C ARG A 317 12.27 11.28 18.78
N ASP A 318 13.58 11.30 18.57
CA ASP A 318 14.24 10.53 17.52
C ASP A 318 14.10 9.02 17.81
N ASP A 319 13.58 8.29 16.82
CA ASP A 319 13.67 6.82 16.74
C ASP A 319 14.81 6.45 15.79
N PHE A 320 15.71 5.58 16.26
CA PHE A 320 16.88 5.12 15.52
C PHE A 320 16.58 3.93 14.60
N LEU A 321 15.34 3.46 14.53
CA LEU A 321 14.93 2.41 13.59
C LEU A 321 14.82 2.92 12.14
N ASP A 322 14.72 4.24 11.92
CA ASP A 322 14.63 4.92 10.61
C ASP A 322 13.77 4.17 9.58
N LEU A 323 12.59 3.71 10.02
CA LEU A 323 11.67 2.96 9.18
C LEU A 323 10.78 3.94 8.40
N LYS A 324 10.83 3.81 7.07
CA LYS A 324 9.87 4.50 6.20
C LYS A 324 8.48 3.87 6.31
N PRO A 325 7.41 4.68 6.18
CA PRO A 325 6.07 4.14 6.03
C PRO A 325 6.01 3.17 4.85
N LEU A 326 5.39 2.02 5.08
CA LEU A 326 5.17 1.00 4.03
C LEU A 326 3.76 1.09 3.48
N TYR A 327 3.60 0.57 2.27
CA TYR A 327 2.30 0.25 1.70
C TYR A 327 1.59 -0.77 2.59
N ASN A 328 0.28 -0.58 2.71
CA ASN A 328 -0.58 -1.36 3.61
C ASN A 328 -2.01 -1.38 3.06
N SER A 329 -2.81 -2.28 3.62
CA SER A 329 -4.18 -2.56 3.18
C SER A 329 -5.15 -1.39 3.31
N THR A 330 -4.74 -0.28 3.96
CA THR A 330 -5.59 0.90 4.16
C THR A 330 -5.24 2.07 3.24
N HIS A 331 -4.30 1.92 2.30
CA HIS A 331 -3.94 2.98 1.34
C HIS A 331 -3.53 4.30 2.02
N THR A 332 -2.90 4.23 3.19
CA THR A 332 -2.53 5.46 3.90
C THR A 332 -1.48 6.27 3.14
N HIS A 333 -0.68 5.65 2.26
CA HIS A 333 0.22 6.37 1.34
C HIS A 333 -0.53 7.32 0.40
N ASP A 334 -1.68 6.90 -0.14
CA ASP A 334 -2.55 7.72 -0.98
C ASP A 334 -3.24 8.84 -0.20
N LEU A 335 -3.70 8.56 1.02
CA LEU A 335 -4.23 9.58 1.94
C LEU A 335 -3.24 10.74 2.12
N TYR A 336 -1.95 10.39 2.25
CA TYR A 336 -0.87 11.35 2.44
C TYR A 336 -0.40 12.06 1.16
N ARG A 337 -1.07 11.88 0.02
CA ARG A 337 -0.94 12.79 -1.13
C ARG A 337 -1.70 14.11 -0.91
N LEU A 338 -2.77 14.10 -0.11
CA LEU A 338 -3.59 15.28 0.22
C LEU A 338 -2.85 16.30 1.11
N SER A 339 -3.25 17.57 1.12
CA SER A 339 -2.73 18.55 2.11
C SER A 339 -3.11 18.19 3.55
N ASP A 340 -2.38 18.70 4.55
CA ASP A 340 -2.62 18.41 5.97
C ASP A 340 -4.09 18.65 6.40
N GLU A 341 -4.71 19.73 5.91
CA GLU A 341 -6.13 20.04 6.19
C GLU A 341 -7.09 19.02 5.55
N GLN A 342 -6.79 18.59 4.33
CA GLN A 342 -7.57 17.57 3.62
C GLN A 342 -7.42 16.18 4.24
N ILE A 343 -6.24 15.83 4.78
CA ILE A 343 -6.01 14.59 5.53
C ILE A 343 -6.95 14.54 6.74
N ILE A 344 -6.97 15.62 7.53
CA ILE A 344 -7.89 15.73 8.67
C ILE A 344 -9.34 15.59 8.19
N GLY A 345 -9.74 16.28 7.12
CA GLY A 345 -11.09 16.20 6.56
C GLY A 345 -11.49 14.81 6.04
N ALA A 346 -10.52 14.02 5.56
CA ALA A 346 -10.71 12.64 5.13
C ALA A 346 -10.82 11.66 6.31
N MET A 347 -10.18 11.95 7.44
CA MET A 347 -10.27 11.15 8.66
C MET A 347 -11.51 11.45 9.50
N VAL A 348 -11.91 12.72 9.53
CA VAL A 348 -12.99 13.26 10.35
C VAL A 348 -13.66 14.42 9.62
N GLY A 349 -14.99 14.35 9.47
CA GLY A 349 -15.80 15.42 8.90
C GLY A 349 -16.64 15.00 7.72
N ALA A 350 -17.11 15.98 6.94
CA ALA A 350 -18.03 15.76 5.82
C ALA A 350 -17.38 15.05 4.61
N ASN A 351 -16.05 15.09 4.52
CA ASN A 351 -15.29 14.48 3.43
C ASN A 351 -14.73 13.10 3.80
N SER A 352 -15.16 12.51 4.92
CA SER A 352 -14.71 11.19 5.39
C SER A 352 -15.45 10.05 4.67
N ASN A 353 -15.36 10.03 3.34
CA ASN A 353 -16.15 9.16 2.47
C ASN A 353 -15.49 7.82 2.15
N VAL A 354 -14.22 7.63 2.53
CA VAL A 354 -13.50 6.35 2.47
C VAL A 354 -13.49 5.75 3.88
N PRO A 355 -14.33 4.74 4.19
CA PRO A 355 -14.44 4.15 5.53
C PRO A 355 -13.11 3.77 6.20
N GLU A 356 -12.17 3.23 5.43
CA GLU A 356 -10.85 2.78 5.87
C GLU A 356 -9.96 3.93 6.34
N TRP A 357 -10.19 5.14 5.85
CA TRP A 357 -9.46 6.34 6.26
C TRP A 357 -10.07 7.06 7.45
N THR A 358 -11.26 6.65 7.91
CA THR A 358 -11.85 7.22 9.12
C THR A 358 -10.89 7.01 10.30
N ALA A 359 -10.75 8.00 11.18
CA ALA A 359 -9.86 7.88 12.32
C ALA A 359 -10.19 6.66 13.21
N ALA A 360 -11.47 6.27 13.29
CA ALA A 360 -11.89 5.08 14.01
C ALA A 360 -11.38 3.77 13.37
N ALA A 361 -11.49 3.64 12.04
CA ALA A 361 -11.01 2.46 11.32
C ALA A 361 -9.48 2.37 11.33
N LEU A 362 -8.79 3.49 11.12
CA LEU A 362 -7.33 3.58 11.16
C LEU A 362 -6.75 3.14 12.51
N GLU A 363 -7.41 3.50 13.62
CA GLU A 363 -7.01 3.09 14.97
C GLU A 363 -7.03 1.55 15.18
N GLU A 364 -7.95 0.87 14.51
CA GLU A 364 -8.13 -0.59 14.56
C GLU A 364 -7.34 -1.33 13.48
N SER A 365 -6.74 -0.60 12.55
CA SER A 365 -6.08 -1.16 11.36
C SER A 365 -5.03 -2.21 11.72
N ALA A 366 -4.96 -3.25 10.89
CA ALA A 366 -3.99 -4.32 11.07
C ALA A 366 -2.55 -3.82 10.95
N ALA A 367 -2.29 -2.79 10.14
CA ALA A 367 -0.99 -2.12 10.04
C ALA A 367 -0.50 -1.57 11.40
N ASN A 368 -1.37 -0.88 12.15
CA ASN A 368 -1.03 -0.39 13.49
C ASN A 368 -0.87 -1.53 14.50
N ARG A 369 -1.70 -2.58 14.43
CA ARG A 369 -1.54 -3.77 15.27
C ARG A 369 -0.20 -4.45 15.03
N LEU A 370 0.23 -4.57 13.77
CA LEU A 370 1.50 -5.15 13.36
C LEU A 370 2.68 -4.30 13.87
N ALA A 371 2.64 -2.98 13.66
CA ALA A 371 3.66 -2.05 14.12
C ALA A 371 3.88 -2.15 15.64
N ALA A 372 2.80 -2.29 16.42
CA ALA A 372 2.83 -2.36 17.87
C ALA A 372 2.94 -3.80 18.45
N ALA A 373 3.00 -4.83 17.60
CA ALA A 373 2.93 -6.22 18.04
C ALA A 373 4.13 -6.63 18.91
N LYS A 374 3.92 -7.64 19.76
CA LYS A 374 5.06 -8.42 20.31
C LYS A 374 5.57 -9.34 19.21
N LEU A 375 6.88 -9.60 19.14
CA LEU A 375 7.48 -10.45 18.09
C LEU A 375 6.74 -11.77 17.87
N ARG A 376 6.39 -12.47 18.96
CA ARG A 376 5.67 -13.75 18.92
C ARG A 376 4.24 -13.67 18.38
N ASN A 377 3.67 -12.47 18.32
CA ASN A 377 2.31 -12.21 17.81
C ASN A 377 2.34 -11.76 16.34
N ILE A 378 3.52 -11.62 15.73
CA ILE A 378 3.65 -11.32 14.30
C ILE A 378 3.47 -12.65 13.54
N THR A 379 2.22 -12.92 13.16
CA THR A 379 1.82 -14.12 12.43
C THR A 379 1.64 -13.83 10.94
N ARG A 380 1.58 -14.88 10.11
CA ARG A 380 1.25 -14.76 8.69
C ARG A 380 -0.11 -14.07 8.47
N ASP A 381 -1.10 -14.41 9.27
CA ASP A 381 -2.45 -13.81 9.18
C ASP A 381 -2.42 -12.31 9.47
N LEU A 382 -1.76 -11.89 10.56
CA LEU A 382 -1.62 -10.47 10.89
C LEU A 382 -0.86 -9.70 9.79
N CYS A 383 0.17 -10.32 9.20
CA CYS A 383 0.90 -9.70 8.09
C CYS A 383 0.02 -9.61 6.84
N THR A 384 -0.79 -10.63 6.55
CA THR A 384 -1.72 -10.63 5.42
C THR A 384 -2.76 -9.52 5.57
N ASP A 385 -3.39 -9.40 6.75
CA ASP A 385 -4.34 -8.32 7.04
C ASP A 385 -3.71 -6.93 6.92
N ALA A 386 -2.46 -6.78 7.37
CA ALA A 386 -1.77 -5.49 7.44
C ALA A 386 -1.29 -5.02 6.05
N TYR A 387 -0.76 -5.92 5.23
CA TYR A 387 -0.28 -5.58 3.90
C TYR A 387 -1.42 -5.55 2.88
N GLY A 388 -2.38 -6.46 2.98
CA GLY A 388 -3.38 -6.68 1.93
C GLY A 388 -2.77 -7.23 0.64
N TYR A 389 -3.59 -7.36 -0.40
CA TYR A 389 -3.16 -7.92 -1.68
C TYR A 389 -2.13 -7.05 -2.40
N ASN A 390 -2.44 -5.75 -2.59
CA ASN A 390 -1.60 -4.84 -3.37
C ASN A 390 -0.16 -4.81 -2.82
N ALA A 391 0.01 -4.43 -1.55
CA ALA A 391 1.33 -4.30 -0.96
C ALA A 391 2.08 -5.64 -0.92
N ALA A 392 1.39 -6.76 -0.63
CA ALA A 392 2.02 -8.08 -0.66
C ALA A 392 2.52 -8.42 -2.08
N ALA A 393 1.73 -8.17 -3.11
CA ALA A 393 2.13 -8.36 -4.51
C ALA A 393 3.32 -7.46 -4.87
N ARG A 394 3.26 -6.16 -4.53
CA ARG A 394 4.34 -5.21 -4.80
C ARG A 394 5.64 -5.61 -4.14
N TYR A 395 5.64 -6.04 -2.88
CA TYR A 395 6.90 -6.39 -2.23
C TYR A 395 7.46 -7.75 -2.66
N SER A 396 6.60 -8.68 -3.07
CA SER A 396 7.01 -10.07 -3.34
C SER A 396 7.13 -10.43 -4.82
N ALA A 397 6.66 -9.59 -5.74
CA ALA A 397 6.54 -9.92 -7.16
C ALA A 397 6.74 -8.72 -8.13
N ASP A 398 7.46 -7.67 -7.73
CA ASP A 398 7.66 -6.46 -8.54
C ASP A 398 8.49 -6.71 -9.82
N THR A 399 7.81 -7.02 -10.92
CA THR A 399 8.37 -7.02 -12.29
C THR A 399 7.29 -6.50 -13.25
N PRO A 400 7.61 -5.90 -14.41
CA PRO A 400 8.91 -5.90 -15.10
C PRO A 400 10.05 -5.14 -14.41
N GLN A 401 11.30 -5.57 -14.63
CA GLN A 401 12.51 -4.88 -14.14
C GLN A 401 13.65 -4.93 -15.16
N ARG A 402 14.58 -3.97 -15.06
CA ARG A 402 15.79 -3.93 -15.90
C ARG A 402 16.84 -4.92 -15.39
N LEU A 403 17.58 -5.53 -16.31
CA LEU A 403 18.76 -6.31 -16.00
C LEU A 403 19.96 -5.40 -15.75
N GLU A 404 20.74 -5.72 -14.72
CA GLU A 404 21.96 -5.01 -14.37
C GLU A 404 23.19 -5.68 -14.98
N LEU A 405 24.07 -4.89 -15.60
CA LEU A 405 25.35 -5.38 -16.11
C LEU A 405 26.35 -5.57 -14.97
N THR A 406 26.83 -6.79 -14.79
CA THR A 406 27.88 -7.12 -13.80
C THR A 406 29.09 -7.76 -14.46
N SER A 407 30.14 -8.05 -13.68
CA SER A 407 31.34 -8.74 -14.20
C SER A 407 31.05 -10.12 -14.81
N GLY A 408 29.92 -10.74 -14.44
CA GLY A 408 29.45 -12.02 -14.97
C GLY A 408 28.43 -11.90 -16.12
N GLY A 409 28.16 -10.69 -16.62
CA GLY A 409 27.13 -10.42 -17.61
C GLY A 409 25.89 -9.74 -17.01
N TYR A 410 24.84 -9.61 -17.82
CA TYR A 410 23.54 -9.09 -17.38
C TYR A 410 22.88 -10.07 -16.40
N ARG A 411 22.27 -9.57 -15.33
CA ARG A 411 21.49 -10.36 -14.37
C ARG A 411 20.40 -9.52 -13.71
N GLY A 412 19.35 -10.18 -13.21
CA GLY A 412 18.28 -9.57 -12.42
C GLY A 412 18.13 -10.27 -11.06
N THR A 413 17.57 -9.56 -10.07
CA THR A 413 17.23 -10.15 -8.76
C THR A 413 15.73 -10.30 -8.68
N LEU A 414 15.23 -11.53 -8.69
CA LEU A 414 13.81 -11.84 -8.59
C LEU A 414 13.33 -11.68 -7.14
N PRO A 415 12.19 -10.99 -6.94
CA PRO A 415 11.47 -10.98 -5.66
C PRO A 415 11.13 -12.39 -5.16
N ASP A 416 10.91 -12.56 -3.85
CA ASP A 416 10.85 -13.86 -3.18
C ASP A 416 9.80 -14.85 -3.75
N LEU A 417 8.61 -14.35 -4.09
CA LEU A 417 7.57 -15.18 -4.72
C LEU A 417 8.04 -15.71 -6.07
N LEU A 418 8.68 -14.85 -6.86
CA LEU A 418 9.15 -15.14 -8.21
C LEU A 418 10.45 -15.98 -8.21
N ALA A 419 11.25 -15.88 -7.16
CA ALA A 419 12.43 -16.71 -6.95
C ALA A 419 12.06 -18.18 -6.65
N THR A 420 10.92 -18.41 -5.98
CA THR A 420 10.46 -19.75 -5.63
C THR A 420 10.10 -20.57 -6.88
N LEU A 421 9.15 -20.09 -7.68
CA LEU A 421 8.75 -20.71 -8.94
C LEU A 421 8.10 -19.66 -9.85
N SER A 422 8.70 -19.41 -11.00
CA SER A 422 8.18 -18.48 -11.99
C SER A 422 8.53 -18.85 -13.42
N THR A 423 7.81 -18.24 -14.36
CA THR A 423 8.17 -18.17 -15.76
C THR A 423 8.63 -16.75 -16.05
N VAL A 424 9.89 -16.61 -16.49
CA VAL A 424 10.53 -15.33 -16.79
C VAL A 424 10.48 -15.08 -18.29
N TYR A 425 9.86 -13.99 -18.70
CA TYR A 425 9.81 -13.50 -20.06
C TYR A 425 10.94 -12.49 -20.25
N GLU A 426 11.77 -12.71 -21.26
CA GLU A 426 12.90 -11.85 -21.61
C GLU A 426 12.52 -10.91 -22.74
N TYR A 427 12.90 -9.65 -22.59
CA TYR A 427 12.68 -8.59 -23.55
C TYR A 427 14.01 -7.90 -23.88
N ASP A 428 14.15 -7.42 -25.11
CA ASP A 428 15.32 -6.65 -25.53
C ASP A 428 15.35 -5.22 -24.94
N ALA A 429 16.28 -4.40 -25.41
CA ALA A 429 16.42 -3.01 -24.98
C ALA A 429 15.20 -2.13 -25.37
N ASP A 430 14.49 -2.50 -26.44
CA ASP A 430 13.36 -1.77 -26.99
C ASP A 430 12.01 -2.32 -26.47
N GLY A 431 12.05 -3.28 -25.53
CA GLY A 431 10.86 -3.85 -24.90
C GLY A 431 10.11 -4.85 -25.78
N LEU A 432 10.77 -5.46 -26.77
CA LEU A 432 10.20 -6.51 -27.63
C LEU A 432 10.37 -7.88 -27.00
N LEU A 433 9.36 -8.74 -27.13
CA LEU A 433 9.37 -10.07 -26.57
C LEU A 433 10.37 -10.98 -27.30
N LEU A 434 11.32 -11.56 -26.56
CA LEU A 434 12.31 -12.48 -27.11
C LEU A 434 11.91 -13.94 -26.90
N GLU A 435 11.86 -14.37 -25.64
CA GLU A 435 11.61 -15.75 -25.24
C GLU A 435 11.18 -15.83 -23.78
N HIS A 436 10.82 -17.03 -23.32
CA HIS A 436 10.40 -17.26 -21.94
C HIS A 436 11.01 -18.53 -21.36
N HIS A 437 11.28 -18.51 -20.06
CA HIS A 437 12.06 -19.54 -19.39
C HIS A 437 11.56 -19.81 -17.98
N ARG A 438 11.51 -21.10 -17.63
CA ARG A 438 11.23 -21.52 -16.25
C ARG A 438 12.38 -21.15 -15.31
N ASN A 439 12.04 -20.57 -14.16
CA ASN A 439 12.90 -20.34 -13.01
C ASN A 439 12.32 -21.05 -11.76
N ALA A 440 13.18 -21.69 -10.97
CA ALA A 440 12.75 -22.34 -9.73
C ALA A 440 13.88 -22.39 -8.70
N GLY A 441 13.65 -21.80 -7.53
CA GLY A 441 14.58 -21.82 -6.39
C GLY A 441 15.79 -20.90 -6.50
N TYR A 442 15.79 -19.94 -7.42
CA TYR A 442 16.89 -18.97 -7.61
C TYR A 442 16.34 -17.55 -7.64
N ASP A 443 16.92 -16.68 -6.81
CA ASP A 443 16.69 -15.24 -6.78
C ASP A 443 17.51 -14.51 -7.83
N VAL A 444 18.75 -14.93 -8.09
CA VAL A 444 19.56 -14.37 -9.17
C VAL A 444 19.21 -15.03 -10.50
N TYR A 445 18.61 -14.26 -11.41
CA TYR A 445 18.30 -14.68 -12.76
C TYR A 445 19.35 -14.19 -13.75
N ILE A 446 19.88 -15.12 -14.56
CA ILE A 446 20.78 -14.82 -15.68
C ILE A 446 19.98 -15.05 -16.96
N PRO A 447 19.86 -14.04 -17.85
CA PRO A 447 19.14 -14.18 -19.09
C PRO A 447 19.81 -15.22 -20.00
N ARG A 448 19.00 -15.95 -20.75
CA ARG A 448 19.45 -16.93 -21.74
C ARG A 448 19.62 -16.29 -23.11
N ASN A 449 18.81 -15.29 -23.46
CA ASN A 449 19.00 -14.50 -24.66
C ASN A 449 20.07 -13.41 -24.42
N PRO A 450 21.12 -13.32 -25.26
CA PRO A 450 22.16 -12.30 -25.10
C PRO A 450 21.65 -10.86 -25.30
N GLU A 451 20.54 -10.67 -26.01
CA GLU A 451 19.93 -9.36 -26.24
C GLU A 451 18.97 -8.93 -25.12
N ALA A 452 18.66 -9.81 -24.16
CA ALA A 452 17.76 -9.48 -23.07
C ALA A 452 18.31 -8.30 -22.23
N ARG A 453 17.47 -7.30 -22.01
CA ARG A 453 17.74 -6.14 -21.12
C ARG A 453 16.65 -5.93 -20.09
N ILE A 454 15.45 -6.46 -20.31
CA ILE A 454 14.31 -6.36 -19.41
C ILE A 454 13.76 -7.77 -19.15
N ILE A 455 13.29 -8.01 -17.93
CA ILE A 455 12.59 -9.25 -17.57
C ILE A 455 11.24 -8.96 -16.94
N GLU A 456 10.24 -9.76 -17.29
CA GLU A 456 8.93 -9.83 -16.63
C GLU A 456 8.71 -11.26 -16.14
N ALA A 457 8.58 -11.46 -14.83
CA ALA A 457 8.41 -12.78 -14.26
C ALA A 457 7.00 -12.98 -13.70
N ILE A 458 6.42 -14.14 -13.99
CA ILE A 458 5.06 -14.52 -13.56
C ILE A 458 5.17 -15.72 -12.64
N ALA A 459 4.52 -15.64 -11.47
CA ALA A 459 4.50 -16.74 -10.51
C ALA A 459 3.78 -17.97 -11.09
N GLY A 460 4.43 -19.13 -11.00
CA GLY A 460 3.92 -20.38 -11.56
C GLY A 460 4.55 -20.77 -12.91
N GLU A 461 3.99 -21.84 -13.48
CA GLU A 461 4.47 -22.42 -14.74
C GLU A 461 3.56 -22.02 -15.91
N VAL A 462 4.10 -22.17 -17.11
CA VAL A 462 3.42 -21.86 -18.36
C VAL A 462 2.93 -23.14 -19.04
N SER A 463 1.75 -23.07 -19.65
CA SER A 463 1.17 -24.15 -20.45
C SER A 463 0.44 -23.55 -21.66
N ASP A 464 0.26 -24.34 -22.72
CA ASP A 464 -0.60 -24.00 -23.87
C ASP A 464 -2.07 -24.42 -23.65
N ALA A 465 -2.39 -24.95 -22.46
CA ALA A 465 -3.74 -25.27 -22.03
C ALA A 465 -3.91 -25.13 -20.52
N VAL A 466 -5.06 -24.61 -20.09
CA VAL A 466 -5.44 -24.55 -18.67
C VAL A 466 -5.81 -25.94 -18.16
N LYS A 467 -5.53 -26.22 -16.89
CA LYS A 467 -5.87 -27.48 -16.24
C LYS A 467 -7.34 -27.48 -15.79
N ILE A 468 -8.09 -28.43 -16.32
CA ILE A 468 -9.53 -28.53 -16.10
C ILE A 468 -9.90 -29.98 -15.80
N VAL A 469 -10.62 -30.18 -14.70
CA VAL A 469 -11.13 -31.48 -14.26
C VAL A 469 -12.65 -31.49 -14.41
N ASP A 470 -13.13 -32.25 -15.39
CA ASP A 470 -14.56 -32.43 -15.67
C ASP A 470 -15.12 -33.59 -14.82
N ASN A 471 -16.36 -33.44 -14.35
CA ASN A 471 -17.02 -34.35 -13.41
C ASN A 471 -16.15 -34.62 -12.17
N ALA A 472 -15.55 -33.56 -11.62
CA ALA A 472 -14.56 -33.64 -10.56
C ALA A 472 -15.06 -34.44 -9.34
N PRO A 473 -14.22 -35.32 -8.75
CA PRO A 473 -14.53 -35.95 -7.48
C PRO A 473 -14.46 -34.94 -6.33
N ASP A 474 -14.83 -35.37 -5.13
CA ASP A 474 -14.51 -34.63 -3.91
C ASP A 474 -12.98 -34.52 -3.76
N PHE A 475 -12.50 -33.37 -3.33
CA PHE A 475 -11.06 -33.09 -3.30
C PHE A 475 -10.70 -32.10 -2.19
N GLU A 476 -9.39 -31.96 -1.95
CA GLU A 476 -8.84 -30.97 -1.04
C GLU A 476 -8.00 -29.97 -1.83
N ILE A 477 -8.21 -28.68 -1.59
CA ILE A 477 -7.45 -27.60 -2.20
C ILE A 477 -6.08 -27.55 -1.51
N GLU A 478 -5.02 -27.70 -2.29
CA GLU A 478 -3.65 -27.57 -1.76
C GLU A 478 -3.43 -26.14 -1.24
N PRO A 479 -2.76 -25.96 -0.08
CA PRO A 479 -2.46 -24.64 0.45
C PRO A 479 -1.74 -23.74 -0.57
N GLY A 480 -2.32 -22.58 -0.88
CA GLY A 480 -1.77 -21.61 -1.84
C GLY A 480 -2.18 -21.84 -3.30
N SER A 481 -2.95 -22.88 -3.60
CA SER A 481 -3.59 -23.05 -4.90
C SER A 481 -4.96 -22.37 -4.90
N ASN A 482 -5.33 -21.69 -5.99
CA ASN A 482 -6.68 -21.15 -6.16
C ASN A 482 -7.42 -21.97 -7.23
N VAL A 483 -8.71 -22.21 -7.01
CA VAL A 483 -9.54 -23.02 -7.90
C VAL A 483 -10.88 -22.33 -8.20
N GLY A 484 -11.30 -22.41 -9.46
CA GLY A 484 -12.64 -22.03 -9.87
C GLY A 484 -13.58 -23.24 -9.83
N LEU A 485 -14.71 -23.11 -9.13
CA LEU A 485 -15.72 -24.17 -9.01
C LEU A 485 -16.94 -23.85 -9.89
N TRP A 486 -17.25 -24.75 -10.81
CA TRP A 486 -18.31 -24.57 -11.81
C TRP A 486 -19.16 -25.82 -11.94
N ILE A 487 -20.41 -25.65 -12.38
CA ILE A 487 -21.30 -26.75 -12.76
C ILE A 487 -21.58 -26.68 -14.24
N ARG A 488 -21.38 -27.80 -14.92
CA ARG A 488 -21.69 -28.02 -16.32
C ARG A 488 -23.01 -28.79 -16.45
N MET A 489 -23.92 -28.33 -17.30
CA MET A 489 -25.20 -29.01 -17.52
C MET A 489 -25.06 -30.25 -18.42
N VAL A 490 -25.88 -31.27 -18.14
CA VAL A 490 -25.95 -32.52 -18.91
C VAL A 490 -27.39 -32.73 -19.37
N ILE A 491 -27.59 -32.89 -20.67
CA ILE A 491 -28.90 -33.15 -21.28
C ILE A 491 -28.83 -34.47 -22.04
N GLY A 492 -29.65 -35.44 -21.64
CA GLY A 492 -29.70 -36.76 -22.29
C GLY A 492 -28.36 -37.48 -22.27
N GLU A 493 -27.64 -37.45 -21.15
CA GLU A 493 -26.30 -38.04 -20.95
C GLU A 493 -25.16 -37.38 -21.76
N VAL A 494 -25.45 -36.31 -22.51
CA VAL A 494 -24.44 -35.53 -23.24
C VAL A 494 -24.15 -34.23 -22.48
N PRO A 495 -22.89 -33.99 -22.06
CA PRO A 495 -22.49 -32.72 -21.47
C PRO A 495 -22.65 -31.55 -22.46
N THR A 496 -23.34 -30.47 -22.06
CA THR A 496 -23.55 -29.28 -22.91
C THR A 496 -22.40 -28.27 -22.74
N ASN A 497 -22.45 -27.11 -23.40
CA ASN A 497 -21.51 -26.01 -23.15
C ASN A 497 -22.08 -24.95 -22.20
N ASP A 498 -23.11 -25.32 -21.42
CA ASP A 498 -23.74 -24.42 -20.46
C ASP A 498 -23.12 -24.62 -19.08
N TYR A 499 -22.59 -23.53 -18.53
CA TYR A 499 -21.92 -23.51 -17.23
C TYR A 499 -22.50 -22.44 -16.33
N TYR A 500 -22.53 -22.71 -15.02
CA TYR A 500 -22.78 -21.69 -13.99
C TYR A 500 -21.82 -21.86 -12.81
N LYS A 501 -21.54 -20.78 -12.08
CA LYS A 501 -20.64 -20.79 -10.93
C LYS A 501 -21.27 -21.63 -9.81
N ALA A 502 -20.52 -22.55 -9.24
CA ALA A 502 -21.04 -23.42 -8.18
C ALA A 502 -21.28 -22.61 -6.89
N GLU A 503 -22.41 -22.84 -6.21
CA GLU A 503 -22.75 -22.14 -4.97
C GLU A 503 -22.51 -23.03 -3.73
N GLU A 504 -21.79 -22.48 -2.74
CA GLU A 504 -21.58 -23.15 -1.46
C GLU A 504 -22.90 -23.33 -0.69
N GLY A 505 -23.11 -24.52 -0.14
CA GLY A 505 -24.36 -24.91 0.53
C GLY A 505 -25.42 -25.48 -0.41
N THR A 506 -25.34 -25.19 -1.72
CA THR A 506 -26.27 -25.70 -2.74
C THR A 506 -25.64 -26.82 -3.56
N ASP A 507 -24.52 -26.54 -4.24
CA ASP A 507 -23.85 -27.47 -5.16
C ASP A 507 -22.66 -28.19 -4.52
N TYR A 508 -22.08 -27.62 -3.46
CA TYR A 508 -21.02 -28.25 -2.67
C TYR A 508 -21.04 -27.76 -1.22
N THR A 509 -20.38 -28.50 -0.32
CA THR A 509 -20.05 -28.06 1.04
C THR A 509 -18.54 -27.95 1.20
N ARG A 510 -18.10 -27.01 2.04
CA ARG A 510 -16.69 -26.72 2.32
C ARG A 510 -16.40 -26.90 3.82
N ASP A 511 -15.32 -27.63 4.12
CA ASP A 511 -14.75 -27.75 5.47
C ASP A 511 -13.25 -27.48 5.39
N GLY A 512 -12.84 -26.25 5.71
CA GLY A 512 -11.49 -25.76 5.42
C GLY A 512 -11.18 -25.85 3.93
N ASN A 513 -10.13 -26.61 3.57
CA ASN A 513 -9.73 -26.81 2.18
C ASN A 513 -10.47 -27.96 1.49
N LYS A 514 -11.31 -28.72 2.20
CA LYS A 514 -12.01 -29.86 1.64
C LYS A 514 -13.32 -29.44 0.96
N ILE A 515 -13.48 -29.83 -0.31
CA ILE A 515 -14.69 -29.62 -1.11
C ILE A 515 -15.42 -30.96 -1.28
N THR A 516 -16.70 -30.98 -0.93
CA THR A 516 -17.59 -32.15 -1.11
C THR A 516 -18.78 -31.75 -1.99
N TRP A 517 -18.95 -32.40 -3.14
CA TRP A 517 -20.01 -32.06 -4.10
C TRP A 517 -21.36 -32.66 -3.70
N THR A 518 -22.44 -31.89 -3.80
CA THR A 518 -23.81 -32.30 -3.44
C THR A 518 -24.75 -32.40 -4.64
N VAL A 519 -24.21 -32.35 -5.87
CA VAL A 519 -25.00 -32.34 -7.11
C VAL A 519 -25.41 -33.74 -7.60
N ASP A 520 -26.55 -33.80 -8.28
CA ASP A 520 -26.97 -34.97 -9.07
C ASP A 520 -26.14 -35.05 -10.36
N ARG A 521 -25.16 -35.98 -10.36
CA ARG A 521 -24.22 -36.18 -11.47
C ARG A 521 -24.84 -36.65 -12.77
N THR A 522 -26.11 -37.09 -12.78
CA THR A 522 -26.80 -37.47 -14.02
C THR A 522 -27.24 -36.25 -14.86
N ARG A 523 -27.33 -35.07 -14.22
CA ARG A 523 -27.79 -33.81 -14.85
C ARG A 523 -26.77 -32.69 -14.76
N ARG A 524 -25.82 -32.78 -13.82
CA ARG A 524 -24.87 -31.71 -13.48
C ARG A 524 -23.49 -32.31 -13.23
N HIS A 525 -22.51 -31.93 -14.04
CA HIS A 525 -21.11 -32.33 -13.86
C HIS A 525 -20.33 -31.22 -13.14
N PRO A 526 -19.82 -31.47 -11.93
CA PRO A 526 -18.85 -30.58 -11.29
C PRO A 526 -17.63 -30.38 -12.18
N THR A 527 -17.20 -29.15 -12.37
CA THR A 527 -16.04 -28.80 -13.19
C THR A 527 -15.13 -27.89 -12.38
N VAL A 528 -13.86 -28.27 -12.26
CA VAL A 528 -12.85 -27.51 -11.51
C VAL A 528 -11.78 -27.00 -12.47
N ILE A 529 -11.48 -25.71 -12.39
CA ILE A 529 -10.36 -25.08 -13.11
C ILE A 529 -9.31 -24.63 -12.09
N TYR A 530 -8.03 -24.86 -12.41
CA TYR A 530 -6.91 -24.52 -11.54
C TYR A 530 -6.15 -23.32 -12.07
N ASP A 531 -5.58 -22.54 -11.17
CA ASP A 531 -4.69 -21.40 -11.46
C ASP A 531 -3.20 -21.77 -11.43
N ASP A 532 -2.87 -23.07 -11.49
CA ASP A 532 -1.50 -23.58 -11.38
C ASP A 532 -0.63 -23.23 -12.59
N PHE A 533 -1.24 -23.10 -13.77
CA PHE A 533 -0.59 -22.63 -14.99
C PHE A 533 -1.23 -21.34 -15.52
N HIS A 534 -0.41 -20.43 -16.04
CA HIS A 534 -0.89 -19.41 -16.97
C HIS A 534 -0.74 -19.88 -18.42
N LEU A 535 -1.61 -19.36 -19.28
CA LEU A 535 -1.67 -19.75 -20.68
C LEU A 535 -0.65 -18.93 -21.48
N PHE A 536 0.16 -19.58 -22.30
CA PHE A 536 0.96 -18.92 -23.33
C PHE A 536 1.10 -19.83 -24.56
N PHE A 537 0.88 -19.27 -25.73
CA PHE A 537 1.08 -19.97 -26.99
C PHE A 537 1.36 -18.98 -28.12
N GLU A 538 1.92 -19.50 -29.20
CA GLU A 538 2.24 -18.71 -30.40
C GLU A 538 1.55 -19.34 -31.62
N VAL A 539 1.06 -18.49 -32.52
CA VAL A 539 0.39 -18.89 -33.75
C VAL A 539 0.93 -18.05 -34.90
N ASP A 540 1.32 -18.71 -35.99
CA ASP A 540 1.62 -18.05 -37.25
C ASP A 540 0.33 -17.85 -38.05
N VAL A 541 0.04 -16.62 -38.43
CA VAL A 541 -1.15 -16.24 -39.19
C VAL A 541 -0.75 -15.67 -40.54
N LYS A 542 -1.44 -16.08 -41.60
CA LYS A 542 -1.18 -15.57 -42.95
C LYS A 542 -2.05 -14.37 -43.30
N VAL A 543 -1.46 -13.36 -43.94
CA VAL A 543 -2.17 -12.17 -44.45
C VAL A 543 -3.34 -12.55 -45.36
N SER A 544 -3.18 -13.63 -46.14
CA SER A 544 -4.21 -14.15 -47.03
C SER A 544 -5.48 -14.65 -46.33
N GLU A 545 -5.45 -14.93 -45.03
CA GLU A 545 -6.64 -15.38 -44.30
C GLU A 545 -7.66 -14.25 -44.09
N GLY A 546 -7.23 -13.00 -44.29
CA GLY A 546 -8.07 -11.81 -44.26
C GLY A 546 -8.50 -11.36 -42.87
N GLN A 547 -8.04 -12.03 -41.82
CA GLN A 547 -8.26 -11.65 -40.43
C GLN A 547 -7.20 -12.29 -39.54
N ILE A 548 -6.88 -11.64 -38.42
CA ILE A 548 -6.08 -12.24 -37.35
C ILE A 548 -7.03 -12.53 -36.21
N ARG A 549 -7.67 -13.70 -36.25
CA ARG A 549 -8.66 -14.16 -35.27
C ARG A 549 -8.14 -15.43 -34.59
N ILE A 550 -7.99 -15.36 -33.28
CA ILE A 550 -7.34 -16.38 -32.47
C ILE A 550 -8.36 -16.94 -31.49
N PRO A 551 -8.76 -18.22 -31.62
CA PRO A 551 -9.62 -18.87 -30.65
C PRO A 551 -8.81 -19.31 -29.42
N ILE A 552 -9.31 -19.03 -28.23
CA ILE A 552 -8.76 -19.56 -26.99
C ILE A 552 -9.36 -20.94 -26.71
N VAL A 553 -8.49 -21.95 -26.70
CA VAL A 553 -8.84 -23.34 -26.42
C VAL A 553 -8.27 -23.79 -25.08
N ALA A 554 -8.93 -24.76 -24.48
CA ALA A 554 -8.46 -25.50 -23.31
C ALA A 554 -8.42 -26.99 -23.63
N ARG A 555 -7.67 -27.75 -22.83
CA ARG A 555 -7.67 -29.21 -22.88
C ARG A 555 -8.31 -29.75 -21.60
N ASN A 556 -9.20 -30.72 -21.73
CA ASN A 556 -9.71 -31.43 -20.56
C ASN A 556 -8.69 -32.48 -20.08
N GLN A 557 -9.02 -33.15 -18.97
CA GLN A 557 -8.20 -34.23 -18.39
C GLN A 557 -7.88 -35.39 -19.34
N ASP A 558 -8.68 -35.59 -20.40
CA ASP A 558 -8.49 -36.63 -21.42
C ASP A 558 -7.68 -36.13 -22.63
N GLY A 559 -7.19 -34.89 -22.59
CA GLY A 559 -6.40 -34.26 -23.65
C GLY A 559 -7.22 -33.72 -24.83
N GLN A 560 -8.56 -33.78 -24.76
CA GLN A 560 -9.43 -33.26 -25.81
C GLN A 560 -9.45 -31.73 -25.78
N GLN A 561 -9.18 -31.12 -26.94
CA GLN A 561 -9.31 -29.67 -27.11
C GLN A 561 -10.78 -29.26 -27.19
N ARG A 562 -11.12 -28.22 -26.43
CA ARG A 562 -12.41 -27.54 -26.48
C ARG A 562 -12.21 -26.04 -26.33
N THR A 563 -13.19 -25.26 -26.76
CA THR A 563 -13.20 -23.83 -26.48
C THR A 563 -13.20 -23.57 -24.97
N LEU A 564 -12.37 -22.65 -24.50
CA LEU A 564 -12.35 -22.27 -23.09
C LEU A 564 -13.57 -21.40 -22.80
N TRP A 565 -14.55 -21.89 -22.03
CA TRP A 565 -15.79 -21.16 -21.77
C TRP A 565 -15.61 -20.02 -20.76
N LEU A 566 -14.60 -20.14 -19.89
CA LEU A 566 -14.36 -19.20 -18.80
C LEU A 566 -13.40 -18.09 -19.24
N PRO A 567 -13.82 -16.80 -19.18
CA PRO A 567 -12.91 -15.69 -19.42
C PRO A 567 -11.71 -15.71 -18.48
N MET A 568 -10.52 -15.63 -19.07
CA MET A 568 -9.31 -15.31 -18.33
C MET A 568 -9.29 -13.81 -18.04
N GLU A 569 -8.78 -13.44 -16.88
CA GLU A 569 -8.87 -12.07 -16.41
C GLU A 569 -8.00 -11.09 -17.21
N THR A 570 -6.73 -11.43 -17.37
CA THR A 570 -5.77 -10.64 -18.11
C THR A 570 -5.43 -11.39 -19.39
N VAL A 571 -5.52 -10.68 -20.52
CA VAL A 571 -5.18 -11.18 -21.85
C VAL A 571 -4.19 -10.21 -22.46
N GLU A 572 -3.05 -10.72 -22.90
CA GLU A 572 -1.93 -9.95 -23.47
C GLU A 572 -1.53 -10.55 -24.80
N VAL A 573 -1.31 -9.69 -25.79
CA VAL A 573 -1.04 -10.12 -27.17
C VAL A 573 0.21 -9.41 -27.68
N TRP A 574 1.04 -10.14 -28.40
CA TRP A 574 2.19 -9.62 -29.14
C TRP A 574 2.01 -9.91 -30.61
N LEU A 575 2.37 -8.94 -31.45
CA LEU A 575 2.38 -9.08 -32.89
C LEU A 575 3.80 -8.87 -33.40
N ASN A 576 4.39 -9.90 -34.00
CA ASN A 576 5.79 -9.89 -34.43
C ASN A 576 6.73 -9.39 -33.31
N ASN A 577 6.54 -9.91 -32.09
CA ASN A 577 7.24 -9.56 -30.86
C ASN A 577 6.89 -8.20 -30.22
N HIS A 578 6.12 -7.33 -30.90
CA HIS A 578 5.65 -6.07 -30.32
C HIS A 578 4.45 -6.29 -29.39
N PRO A 579 4.51 -5.94 -28.10
CA PRO A 579 3.33 -5.94 -27.24
C PRO A 579 2.26 -4.98 -27.75
N LEU A 580 1.01 -5.43 -27.77
CA LEU A 580 -0.14 -4.67 -28.24
C LEU A 580 -0.96 -4.09 -27.08
N VAL A 581 -1.67 -3.00 -27.37
CA VAL A 581 -2.59 -2.33 -26.44
C VAL A 581 -4.00 -2.91 -26.51
N HIS A 582 -4.46 -3.53 -25.42
CA HIS A 582 -5.81 -4.07 -25.32
C HIS A 582 -6.85 -2.94 -25.41
N GLY A 583 -7.82 -3.07 -26.32
CA GLY A 583 -8.87 -2.08 -26.53
C GLY A 583 -8.60 -1.13 -27.70
N ILE A 584 -7.37 -1.10 -28.21
CA ILE A 584 -6.98 -0.31 -29.40
C ILE A 584 -6.39 -1.20 -30.49
N ASP A 585 -5.35 -1.96 -30.18
CA ASP A 585 -4.63 -2.82 -31.15
C ASP A 585 -5.29 -4.19 -31.34
N TYR A 586 -6.03 -4.66 -30.33
CA TYR A 586 -6.82 -5.89 -30.39
C TYR A 586 -8.03 -5.80 -29.46
N HIS A 587 -9.04 -6.60 -29.78
CA HIS A 587 -10.25 -6.75 -28.98
C HIS A 587 -10.45 -8.22 -28.63
N ALA A 588 -10.65 -8.50 -27.34
CA ALA A 588 -11.01 -9.82 -26.85
C ALA A 588 -12.52 -9.85 -26.54
N ARG A 589 -13.25 -10.73 -27.24
CA ARG A 589 -14.62 -11.13 -26.86
C ARG A 589 -14.60 -12.60 -26.64
N TRP A 590 -14.62 -12.97 -25.37
CA TRP A 590 -14.31 -14.33 -24.98
C TRP A 590 -15.19 -15.35 -25.71
N PRO A 591 -14.60 -16.39 -26.32
CA PRO A 591 -13.21 -16.88 -26.21
C PRO A 591 -12.30 -16.48 -27.38
N GLU A 592 -12.61 -15.39 -28.08
CA GLU A 592 -11.94 -15.01 -29.31
C GLU A 592 -11.21 -13.67 -29.18
N ILE A 593 -10.03 -13.61 -29.78
CA ILE A 593 -9.21 -12.41 -29.85
C ILE A 593 -9.06 -12.04 -31.33
N VAL A 594 -9.34 -10.77 -31.66
CA VAL A 594 -9.11 -10.23 -33.01
C VAL A 594 -8.11 -9.09 -32.92
N VAL A 595 -7.00 -9.23 -33.66
CA VAL A 595 -5.96 -8.19 -33.77
C VAL A 595 -6.30 -7.26 -34.93
N VAL A 596 -6.39 -5.97 -34.65
CA VAL A 596 -6.75 -4.90 -35.60
C VAL A 596 -5.59 -3.93 -35.87
N CYS A 597 -4.48 -4.12 -35.17
CA CYS A 597 -3.24 -3.37 -35.35
C CYS A 597 -2.64 -3.58 -36.74
N LYS A 598 -2.26 -2.48 -37.39
CA LYS A 598 -1.52 -2.48 -38.66
C LYS A 598 -0.08 -2.01 -38.52
N ALA A 599 0.25 -1.25 -37.47
CA ALA A 599 1.56 -0.64 -37.27
C ALA A 599 2.72 -1.66 -37.22
N TRP A 600 2.48 -2.84 -36.65
CA TRP A 600 3.50 -3.87 -36.40
C TRP A 600 3.41 -5.08 -37.33
N MET A 601 2.65 -4.97 -38.41
CA MET A 601 2.54 -6.02 -39.43
C MET A 601 3.85 -6.17 -40.19
N ALA A 602 4.25 -7.41 -40.44
CA ALA A 602 5.38 -7.71 -41.31
C ALA A 602 5.00 -7.45 -42.77
N ASP A 603 5.98 -7.04 -43.58
CA ASP A 603 5.80 -6.87 -45.03
C ASP A 603 5.56 -8.22 -45.75
N GLY A 604 5.95 -9.33 -45.12
CA GLY A 604 5.74 -10.69 -45.63
C GLY A 604 4.31 -11.21 -45.45
N ASP A 605 4.06 -12.41 -45.98
CA ASP A 605 2.73 -13.02 -45.93
C ASP A 605 2.40 -13.70 -44.59
N THR A 606 3.36 -13.83 -43.67
CA THR A 606 3.18 -14.50 -42.37
C THR A 606 3.51 -13.54 -41.22
N ASN A 607 2.65 -13.52 -40.21
CA ASN A 607 2.82 -12.77 -38.98
C ASN A 607 2.75 -13.72 -37.78
N LYS A 608 3.65 -13.52 -36.80
CA LYS A 608 3.63 -14.28 -35.55
C LYS A 608 2.77 -13.56 -34.53
N VAL A 609 1.81 -14.26 -33.94
CA VAL A 609 1.04 -13.76 -32.80
C VAL A 609 1.32 -14.60 -31.57
N SER A 610 1.79 -13.96 -30.50
CA SER A 610 1.97 -14.61 -29.20
C SER A 610 0.83 -14.14 -28.29
N VAL A 611 0.21 -15.06 -27.56
CA VAL A 611 -0.91 -14.75 -26.65
C VAL A 611 -0.59 -15.29 -25.27
N ARG A 612 -0.77 -14.44 -24.24
CA ARG A 612 -0.64 -14.81 -22.83
C ARG A 612 -1.93 -14.49 -22.10
N CYS A 613 -2.44 -15.44 -21.31
CA CYS A 613 -3.64 -15.24 -20.48
C CYS A 613 -3.41 -15.71 -19.05
N ARG A 614 -3.89 -14.94 -18.06
CA ARG A 614 -3.74 -15.25 -16.62
C ARG A 614 -4.98 -14.83 -15.81
N GLY A 615 -5.18 -15.51 -14.68
CA GLY A 615 -6.32 -15.32 -13.77
C GLY A 615 -7.58 -16.08 -14.21
N VAL A 616 -7.96 -17.13 -13.47
CA VAL A 616 -9.11 -18.00 -13.79
C VAL A 616 -10.39 -17.55 -13.06
N THR A 617 -10.74 -16.27 -13.21
CA THR A 617 -11.81 -15.64 -12.42
C THR A 617 -13.17 -15.64 -13.08
N GLY A 618 -13.20 -15.74 -14.41
CA GLY A 618 -14.43 -15.68 -15.20
C GLY A 618 -14.83 -14.28 -15.65
N GLU A 619 -14.04 -13.27 -15.32
CA GLU A 619 -14.28 -11.89 -15.73
C GLU A 619 -13.06 -11.35 -16.47
N LEU A 620 -13.21 -11.04 -17.76
CA LEU A 620 -12.17 -10.39 -18.55
C LEU A 620 -12.05 -8.92 -18.13
N ARG A 621 -10.85 -8.50 -17.76
CA ARG A 621 -10.55 -7.11 -17.46
C ARG A 621 -9.82 -6.46 -18.63
N ILE A 622 -10.31 -5.29 -19.03
CA ILE A 622 -9.64 -4.44 -20.02
C ILE A 622 -8.74 -3.46 -19.25
N PRO A 623 -7.43 -3.46 -19.49
CA PRO A 623 -6.50 -2.48 -18.92
C PRO A 623 -6.92 -1.04 -19.21
N LYS A 624 -6.51 -0.10 -18.34
CA LYS A 624 -6.68 1.33 -18.62
C LYS A 624 -5.82 1.67 -19.83
N HIS A 625 -6.40 2.28 -20.86
CA HIS A 625 -5.74 2.55 -22.14
C HIS A 625 -6.09 3.93 -22.68
N GLY A 626 -5.25 4.44 -23.58
CA GLY A 626 -5.42 5.74 -24.21
C GLY A 626 -4.30 6.03 -25.20
N PHE A 627 -4.10 7.31 -25.51
CA PHE A 627 -3.03 7.79 -26.38
C PHE A 627 -2.09 8.71 -25.61
N VAL A 628 -0.80 8.61 -25.92
CA VAL A 628 0.22 9.49 -25.33
C VAL A 628 0.04 10.91 -25.87
N SER A 629 0.06 11.89 -24.97
CA SER A 629 -0.04 13.31 -25.31
C SER A 629 0.92 14.12 -24.45
N SER A 630 1.76 14.93 -25.09
CA SER A 630 2.81 15.70 -24.43
C SER A 630 3.76 14.83 -23.60
N GLY A 631 4.02 13.60 -24.04
CA GLY A 631 4.86 12.62 -23.33
C GLY A 631 4.28 12.14 -21.98
N LEU A 632 2.97 12.26 -21.77
CA LEU A 632 2.28 11.88 -20.53
C LEU A 632 1.22 10.80 -20.78
N LEU A 633 1.12 9.88 -19.82
CA LEU A 633 0.08 8.85 -19.75
C LEU A 633 -1.04 9.30 -18.77
N SER A 634 -2.22 8.67 -18.85
CA SER A 634 -3.40 8.93 -18.01
C SER A 634 -3.93 10.37 -18.07
N ASN A 635 -3.98 10.96 -19.28
CA ASN A 635 -4.56 12.30 -19.47
C ASN A 635 -6.10 12.26 -19.64
N ASN A 636 -6.82 11.78 -18.63
CA ASN A 636 -8.26 11.45 -18.71
C ASN A 636 -9.13 12.02 -17.55
N SER A 637 -8.64 13.01 -16.80
CA SER A 637 -9.31 13.61 -15.64
C SER A 637 -9.63 12.67 -14.48
N GLN A 638 -8.97 11.51 -14.41
CA GLN A 638 -9.08 10.57 -13.29
C GLN A 638 -7.72 10.38 -12.61
N PHE A 639 -7.77 10.06 -11.32
CA PHE A 639 -6.60 9.61 -10.57
C PHE A 639 -6.56 8.09 -10.56
N ASP A 640 -5.43 7.49 -10.95
CA ASP A 640 -5.25 6.04 -10.87
C ASP A 640 -4.31 5.64 -9.70
N CYS A 641 -4.78 4.75 -8.83
CA CYS A 641 -3.97 4.13 -7.80
C CYS A 641 -3.01 3.13 -8.44
N ARG A 642 -1.70 3.25 -8.16
CA ARG A 642 -0.67 2.44 -8.81
C ARG A 642 0.55 2.11 -7.95
N ASP A 643 0.82 2.86 -6.88
CA ASP A 643 2.11 2.84 -6.16
C ASP A 643 2.37 1.58 -5.38
N ASP A 644 1.30 1.02 -4.80
CA ASP A 644 1.35 -0.13 -3.93
C ASP A 644 1.15 -1.46 -4.64
N LYS A 645 1.10 -1.49 -5.99
CA LYS A 645 0.88 -2.71 -6.77
C LYS A 645 1.84 -2.88 -7.94
N VAL A 646 1.88 -4.11 -8.45
CA VAL A 646 2.61 -4.45 -9.67
C VAL A 646 1.82 -3.90 -10.86
N ILE A 647 2.50 -3.18 -11.75
CA ILE A 647 1.92 -2.66 -12.98
C ILE A 647 2.74 -3.12 -14.18
N ARG A 648 2.05 -3.30 -15.30
CA ARG A 648 2.64 -3.56 -16.60
C ARG A 648 2.23 -2.43 -17.54
N VAL A 649 3.23 -1.75 -18.11
CA VAL A 649 3.01 -0.62 -19.02
C VAL A 649 3.43 -1.02 -20.43
N VAL A 650 2.52 -0.87 -21.38
CA VAL A 650 2.80 -1.03 -22.81
C VAL A 650 2.50 0.30 -23.50
N GLY A 651 3.41 0.76 -24.33
CA GLY A 651 3.22 1.97 -25.11
C GLY A 651 4.03 1.92 -26.39
N GLY A 652 3.45 2.35 -27.51
CA GLY A 652 4.18 2.44 -28.78
C GLY A 652 4.75 1.12 -29.30
N GLY A 653 4.16 -0.02 -28.97
CA GLY A 653 4.67 -1.33 -29.38
C GLY A 653 5.86 -1.85 -28.56
N SER A 654 6.07 -1.30 -27.35
CA SER A 654 7.16 -1.65 -26.43
C SER A 654 6.65 -1.89 -25.01
N LEU A 655 7.29 -2.81 -24.29
CA LEU A 655 7.15 -2.94 -22.83
C LEU A 655 7.98 -1.86 -22.15
N LEU A 656 7.35 -1.07 -21.29
CA LEU A 656 7.98 0.04 -20.58
C LEU A 656 8.04 -0.25 -19.08
N LEU A 657 9.12 0.20 -18.45
CA LEU A 657 9.29 0.12 -17.00
C LEU A 657 8.58 1.28 -16.30
N ARG A 658 8.21 1.06 -15.04
CA ARG A 658 7.52 2.06 -14.21
C ARG A 658 8.30 3.38 -14.08
N ASP A 659 9.62 3.29 -13.98
CA ASP A 659 10.53 4.44 -13.80
C ASP A 659 10.85 5.16 -15.11
N GLU A 660 10.48 4.59 -16.25
CA GLU A 660 10.61 5.22 -17.57
C GLU A 660 9.44 6.16 -17.85
N VAL A 661 8.22 5.77 -17.49
CA VAL A 661 7.01 6.53 -17.85
C VAL A 661 6.65 7.59 -16.81
N VAL A 662 5.98 8.65 -17.28
CA VAL A 662 5.44 9.70 -16.42
C VAL A 662 3.94 9.80 -16.62
N PHE A 663 3.21 9.73 -15.51
CA PHE A 663 1.77 9.86 -15.49
C PHE A 663 1.35 11.29 -15.16
N ARG A 664 0.22 11.73 -15.72
CA ARG A 664 -0.29 13.09 -15.59
C ARG A 664 -0.56 13.51 -14.14
N GLU A 665 -0.91 12.57 -13.29
CA GLU A 665 -1.23 12.80 -11.88
C GLU A 665 0.01 13.03 -11.02
N ASP A 666 1.16 12.52 -11.45
CA ASP A 666 2.42 12.62 -10.71
C ASP A 666 3.27 13.81 -11.18
N ASN A 667 3.14 14.21 -12.46
CA ASN A 667 3.89 15.33 -13.01
C ASN A 667 3.18 16.02 -14.19
N THR A 668 3.54 17.29 -14.42
CA THR A 668 3.03 18.08 -15.54
C THR A 668 3.96 18.05 -16.76
N VAL A 669 5.20 17.62 -16.58
CA VAL A 669 6.22 17.51 -17.64
C VAL A 669 6.36 16.04 -18.04
N GLY A 670 6.08 15.74 -19.31
CA GLY A 670 6.22 14.41 -19.86
C GLY A 670 7.65 14.03 -20.23
N VAL A 671 7.80 12.79 -20.66
CA VAL A 671 9.04 12.20 -21.16
C VAL A 671 8.86 11.77 -22.60
N ASP A 672 9.91 11.95 -23.41
CA ASP A 672 9.90 11.62 -24.84
C ASP A 672 10.34 10.16 -25.09
N ILE A 673 9.74 9.22 -24.35
CA ILE A 673 10.01 7.78 -24.50
C ILE A 673 9.07 7.17 -25.53
N VAL A 674 7.80 7.55 -25.48
CA VAL A 674 6.79 7.16 -26.45
C VAL A 674 6.34 8.42 -27.18
N GLN A 675 6.36 8.36 -28.51
CA GLN A 675 5.95 9.49 -29.33
C GLN A 675 4.45 9.79 -29.15
N ASP A 676 4.10 11.08 -29.15
CA ASP A 676 2.72 11.53 -29.07
C ASP A 676 1.85 10.89 -30.16
N GLY A 677 0.66 10.45 -29.77
CA GLY A 677 -0.32 9.80 -30.63
C GLY A 677 -0.17 8.28 -30.77
N PHE A 678 0.86 7.66 -30.18
CA PHE A 678 0.86 6.20 -30.02
C PHE A 678 -0.05 5.76 -28.87
N PRO A 679 -0.68 4.57 -28.99
CA PRO A 679 -1.49 4.03 -27.91
C PRO A 679 -0.63 3.54 -26.75
N TYR A 680 -1.22 3.56 -25.56
CA TYR A 680 -0.67 2.93 -24.36
C TYR A 680 -1.74 2.17 -23.58
N SER A 681 -1.30 1.21 -22.76
CA SER A 681 -2.10 0.60 -21.69
C SER A 681 -1.29 0.45 -20.41
N VAL A 682 -1.97 0.61 -19.29
CA VAL A 682 -1.48 0.30 -17.96
C VAL A 682 -2.36 -0.80 -17.39
N ASP A 683 -1.75 -1.96 -17.17
CA ASP A 683 -2.40 -3.12 -16.57
C ASP A 683 -1.85 -3.36 -15.16
N ASP A 684 -2.69 -3.88 -14.28
CA ASP A 684 -2.37 -4.33 -12.93
C ASP A 684 -2.71 -5.82 -12.82
N PRO A 685 -1.84 -6.67 -13.42
CA PRO A 685 -2.14 -8.09 -13.61
C PRO A 685 -2.29 -8.81 -12.28
N THR A 686 -3.17 -9.83 -12.25
CA THR A 686 -3.35 -10.65 -11.05
C THR A 686 -2.10 -11.50 -10.78
N ILE A 687 -1.57 -11.38 -9.56
CA ILE A 687 -0.43 -12.12 -9.04
C ILE A 687 -0.95 -13.16 -8.05
N PRO A 688 -0.82 -14.48 -8.34
CA PRO A 688 -1.19 -15.51 -7.39
C PRO A 688 -0.17 -15.51 -6.23
N LEU A 689 -0.58 -15.08 -5.04
CA LEU A 689 0.32 -14.91 -3.87
C LEU A 689 0.65 -16.25 -3.17
N ARG A 690 0.05 -17.35 -3.61
CA ARG A 690 0.33 -18.72 -3.16
C ARG A 690 0.36 -18.86 -1.63
N THR A 691 1.39 -19.52 -1.09
CA THR A 691 1.58 -19.74 0.35
C THR A 691 2.16 -18.52 1.08
N LEU A 692 2.31 -17.37 0.40
CA LEU A 692 2.83 -16.16 1.02
C LEU A 692 1.81 -15.54 1.99
N VAL A 693 0.56 -15.41 1.55
CA VAL A 693 -0.57 -14.81 2.29
C VAL A 693 -1.53 -15.87 2.82
N SER A 694 -2.22 -15.62 3.91
CA SER A 694 -3.29 -16.49 4.40
C SER A 694 -4.60 -16.23 3.64
N GLY A 695 -5.34 -17.29 3.29
CA GLY A 695 -6.63 -17.17 2.59
C GLY A 695 -6.52 -17.24 1.07
N ASP A 696 -7.64 -16.96 0.39
CA ASP A 696 -7.74 -16.93 -1.08
C ASP A 696 -7.14 -15.63 -1.63
N THR A 697 -6.29 -15.76 -2.65
CA THR A 697 -5.66 -14.59 -3.29
C THR A 697 -6.70 -13.72 -4.01
N TYR A 698 -7.70 -14.33 -4.64
CA TYR A 698 -8.70 -13.60 -5.43
C TYR A 698 -9.63 -12.79 -4.53
N ASP A 699 -10.03 -13.31 -3.36
CA ASP A 699 -10.83 -12.56 -2.38
C ASP A 699 -10.07 -11.32 -1.84
N LEU A 700 -8.78 -11.49 -1.52
CA LEU A 700 -7.93 -10.38 -1.07
C LEU A 700 -7.76 -9.32 -2.16
N ARG A 701 -7.62 -9.75 -3.41
CA ARG A 701 -7.50 -8.86 -4.57
C ARG A 701 -8.80 -8.10 -4.83
N ASP A 702 -9.94 -8.76 -4.77
CA ASP A 702 -11.23 -8.12 -5.03
C ASP A 702 -11.55 -7.08 -3.95
N THR A 703 -11.17 -7.36 -2.71
CA THR A 703 -11.21 -6.38 -1.61
C THR A 703 -10.31 -5.17 -1.89
N ALA A 704 -9.08 -5.39 -2.37
CA ALA A 704 -8.15 -4.31 -2.71
C ALA A 704 -8.65 -3.46 -3.89
N ARG A 705 -9.26 -4.08 -4.92
CA ARG A 705 -9.80 -3.39 -6.10
C ARG A 705 -11.03 -2.53 -5.80
N ASP A 706 -11.90 -2.98 -4.90
CA ASP A 706 -13.00 -2.15 -4.39
C ASP A 706 -12.45 -0.90 -3.70
N LEU A 707 -11.43 -1.07 -2.85
CA LEU A 707 -10.79 0.05 -2.16
C LEU A 707 -10.09 0.98 -3.16
N ASP A 708 -9.33 0.45 -4.11
CA ASP A 708 -8.70 1.22 -5.19
C ASP A 708 -9.74 2.11 -5.88
N THR A 709 -10.87 1.54 -6.31
CA THR A 709 -11.94 2.27 -7.01
C THR A 709 -12.48 3.43 -6.17
N ARG A 710 -12.68 3.21 -4.86
CA ARG A 710 -13.17 4.25 -3.95
C ARG A 710 -12.13 5.33 -3.69
N VAL A 711 -10.85 4.97 -3.57
CA VAL A 711 -9.73 5.91 -3.39
C VAL A 711 -9.52 6.74 -4.66
N GLU A 712 -9.50 6.11 -5.84
CA GLU A 712 -9.40 6.77 -7.15
C GLU A 712 -10.53 7.80 -7.32
N ALA A 713 -11.78 7.40 -7.04
CA ALA A 713 -12.94 8.30 -7.09
C ALA A 713 -12.82 9.46 -6.11
N TYR A 714 -12.26 9.22 -4.91
CA TYR A 714 -12.05 10.27 -3.92
C TYR A 714 -10.98 11.27 -4.35
N LEU A 715 -9.80 10.78 -4.75
CA LEU A 715 -8.64 11.60 -5.10
C LEU A 715 -8.83 12.35 -6.42
N SER A 716 -9.61 11.82 -7.36
CA SER A 716 -9.98 12.53 -8.60
C SER A 716 -10.65 13.88 -8.34
N ASN A 717 -11.36 14.06 -7.21
CA ASN A 717 -11.97 15.35 -6.85
C ASN A 717 -10.94 16.39 -6.42
N TRP A 718 -9.77 15.96 -5.95
CA TRP A 718 -8.73 16.82 -5.40
C TRP A 718 -7.59 17.08 -6.39
N PHE A 719 -7.37 16.13 -7.32
CA PHE A 719 -6.35 16.21 -8.36
C PHE A 719 -6.97 16.14 -9.77
N PRO A 720 -7.81 17.12 -10.18
CA PRO A 720 -8.37 17.11 -11.52
C PRO A 720 -7.27 17.34 -12.56
N THR A 721 -7.07 16.40 -13.49
CA THR A 721 -6.16 16.63 -14.61
C THR A 721 -6.84 17.54 -15.65
N PRO A 722 -6.13 18.55 -16.19
CA PRO A 722 -6.73 19.48 -17.15
C PRO A 722 -7.14 18.73 -18.43
N PRO A 723 -8.23 19.16 -19.08
CA PRO A 723 -8.75 18.46 -20.25
C PRO A 723 -7.69 18.42 -21.36
N PRO A 724 -7.68 17.36 -22.20
CA PRO A 724 -6.78 17.28 -23.34
C PRO A 724 -6.93 18.52 -24.24
N VAL A 725 -5.81 19.07 -24.72
CA VAL A 725 -5.82 20.21 -25.64
C VAL A 725 -6.29 19.72 -27.00
N ASN A 726 -7.41 20.24 -27.50
CA ASN A 726 -7.93 19.95 -28.84
C ASN A 726 -7.79 21.18 -29.75
N PRO A 727 -7.20 21.06 -30.96
CA PRO A 727 -6.62 19.85 -31.56
C PRO A 727 -5.24 19.50 -30.96
N VAL A 728 -4.96 18.21 -30.79
CA VAL A 728 -3.62 17.72 -30.44
C VAL A 728 -2.74 17.81 -31.69
N PRO A 729 -1.64 18.58 -31.68
CA PRO A 729 -0.77 18.69 -32.84
C PRO A 729 0.09 17.43 -33.00
N LEU A 730 -0.40 16.46 -33.76
CA LEU A 730 0.29 15.19 -34.00
C LEU A 730 1.08 15.20 -35.32
N PRO A 731 2.29 14.62 -35.35
CA PRO A 731 3.07 14.49 -36.58
C PRO A 731 2.48 13.46 -37.56
N TYR A 732 1.81 12.41 -37.07
CA TYR A 732 1.14 11.37 -37.85
C TYR A 732 -0.01 10.76 -37.04
N LEU A 733 -0.95 10.09 -37.72
CA LEU A 733 -2.04 9.33 -37.11
C LEU A 733 -1.65 7.85 -37.00
N TYR A 734 -2.04 7.20 -35.91
CA TYR A 734 -1.83 5.78 -35.70
C TYR A 734 -2.71 4.94 -36.64
N HIS A 735 -2.16 3.86 -37.20
CA HIS A 735 -2.84 3.08 -38.25
C HIS A 735 -3.43 1.78 -37.70
N LEU A 736 -4.76 1.66 -37.80
CA LEU A 736 -5.49 0.42 -37.60
C LEU A 736 -6.07 -0.07 -38.93
N TYR A 737 -6.54 -1.32 -39.00
CA TYR A 737 -7.30 -1.82 -40.14
C TYR A 737 -8.67 -2.37 -39.73
N SER A 738 -9.64 -2.31 -40.64
CA SER A 738 -10.97 -2.92 -40.48
C SER A 738 -10.86 -4.44 -40.71
N PRO A 739 -11.01 -5.29 -39.67
CA PRO A 739 -11.02 -6.74 -39.86
C PRO A 739 -12.18 -7.20 -40.76
N THR A 740 -13.33 -6.52 -40.71
CA THR A 740 -14.49 -6.87 -41.54
C THR A 740 -14.22 -6.62 -43.03
N LEU A 741 -13.77 -5.42 -43.42
CA LEU A 741 -13.48 -5.14 -44.83
C LEU A 741 -12.28 -5.92 -45.33
N ASN A 742 -11.25 -6.12 -44.50
CA ASN A 742 -10.09 -6.91 -44.89
C ASN A 742 -10.52 -8.35 -45.20
N LYS A 743 -11.35 -8.97 -44.36
CA LYS A 743 -11.82 -10.34 -44.59
C LYS A 743 -12.64 -10.46 -45.87
N ILE A 744 -13.57 -9.53 -46.09
CA ILE A 744 -14.40 -9.48 -47.30
C ILE A 744 -13.53 -9.30 -48.55
N LEU A 745 -12.55 -8.39 -48.49
CA LEU A 745 -11.63 -8.12 -49.60
C LEU A 745 -10.84 -9.38 -49.98
N TRP A 746 -10.25 -10.08 -49.01
CA TRP A 746 -9.46 -11.29 -49.29
C TRP A 746 -10.32 -12.46 -49.77
N ASP A 747 -11.51 -12.66 -49.20
CA ASP A 747 -12.45 -13.67 -49.69
C ASP A 747 -12.89 -13.38 -51.13
N TYR A 748 -13.05 -12.10 -51.49
CA TYR A 748 -13.35 -11.69 -52.85
C TYR A 748 -12.19 -11.98 -53.82
N LEU A 749 -10.97 -11.58 -53.45
CA LEU A 749 -9.77 -11.80 -54.27
C LEU A 749 -9.43 -13.29 -54.46
N GLN A 750 -9.77 -14.14 -53.49
CA GLN A 750 -9.57 -15.59 -53.54
C GLN A 750 -10.71 -16.33 -54.26
N GLY A 751 -11.76 -15.64 -54.67
CA GLY A 751 -12.94 -16.24 -55.31
C GLY A 751 -13.83 -17.04 -54.37
N ILE A 752 -13.67 -16.91 -53.05
CA ILE A 752 -14.55 -17.47 -52.03
C ILE A 752 -15.88 -16.70 -52.02
N LEU A 753 -15.80 -15.38 -52.14
CA LEU A 753 -16.95 -14.49 -52.32
C LEU A 753 -17.12 -14.15 -53.80
N ILE A 754 -18.27 -14.51 -54.37
CA ILE A 754 -18.62 -14.18 -55.76
C ILE A 754 -19.73 -13.13 -55.74
N LEU A 755 -19.40 -11.94 -56.22
CA LEU A 755 -20.36 -10.85 -56.38
C LEU A 755 -21.05 -10.94 -57.75
N ARG A 756 -22.35 -10.65 -57.77
CA ARG A 756 -23.16 -10.54 -58.99
C ARG A 756 -23.85 -9.19 -58.97
N GLU A 757 -23.83 -8.52 -60.11
CA GLU A 757 -24.56 -7.28 -60.30
C GLU A 757 -26.04 -7.60 -60.49
N ASP A 758 -26.90 -7.02 -59.65
CA ASP A 758 -28.35 -7.24 -59.63
C ASP A 758 -29.15 -5.93 -59.48
N ASP A 759 -28.47 -4.78 -59.43
CA ASP A 759 -29.08 -3.46 -59.29
C ASP A 759 -28.38 -2.43 -60.22
N PRO A 760 -29.09 -1.75 -61.14
CA PRO A 760 -28.49 -0.82 -62.08
C PRO A 760 -28.04 0.52 -61.46
N GLU A 761 -28.50 0.87 -60.26
CA GLU A 761 -28.17 2.13 -59.58
C GLU A 761 -27.06 1.94 -58.54
N TYR A 762 -27.12 0.85 -57.77
CA TYR A 762 -26.15 0.54 -56.70
C TYR A 762 -25.16 -0.59 -57.05
N ARG A 763 -25.23 -1.13 -58.27
CA ARG A 763 -24.56 -2.35 -58.76
C ARG A 763 -25.04 -3.62 -58.04
N ILE A 764 -25.11 -3.61 -56.71
CA ILE A 764 -25.61 -4.69 -55.88
C ILE A 764 -26.85 -4.22 -55.12
N SER A 765 -27.91 -5.02 -55.03
CA SER A 765 -29.11 -4.68 -54.28
C SER A 765 -28.86 -4.71 -52.77
N THR A 766 -29.59 -3.91 -52.00
CA THR A 766 -29.47 -3.89 -50.54
C THR A 766 -29.77 -5.27 -49.92
N SER A 767 -30.71 -6.03 -50.49
CA SER A 767 -31.05 -7.37 -50.03
C SER A 767 -29.92 -8.38 -50.27
N GLN A 768 -29.25 -8.31 -51.43
CA GLN A 768 -28.08 -9.16 -51.69
C GLN A 768 -26.92 -8.80 -50.75
N LEU A 769 -26.69 -7.50 -50.51
CA LEU A 769 -25.66 -7.02 -49.60
C LEU A 769 -25.88 -7.54 -48.17
N ASP A 770 -27.08 -7.38 -47.62
CA ASP A 770 -27.40 -7.84 -46.25
C ASP A 770 -27.24 -9.37 -46.13
N ASN A 771 -27.67 -10.13 -47.15
CA ASN A 771 -27.52 -11.58 -47.18
C ASN A 771 -26.06 -12.05 -47.20
N ILE A 772 -25.19 -11.35 -47.94
CA ILE A 772 -23.74 -11.63 -47.94
C ILE A 772 -23.15 -11.30 -46.57
N MET A 773 -23.54 -10.14 -46.01
CA MET A 773 -23.03 -9.66 -44.73
C MET A 773 -23.37 -10.56 -43.54
N GLU A 774 -24.43 -11.38 -43.60
CA GLU A 774 -24.71 -12.38 -42.55
C GLU A 774 -23.50 -13.28 -42.22
N ARG A 775 -22.60 -13.53 -43.19
CA ARG A 775 -21.39 -14.34 -42.99
C ARG A 775 -20.26 -13.62 -42.25
N TYR A 776 -20.34 -12.30 -42.13
CA TYR A 776 -19.28 -11.43 -41.62
C TYR A 776 -19.71 -10.59 -40.41
N LYS A 777 -20.99 -10.68 -40.01
CA LYS A 777 -21.56 -9.92 -38.90
C LYS A 777 -20.90 -10.23 -37.56
N ASP A 778 -20.32 -11.41 -37.41
CA ASP A 778 -19.58 -11.82 -36.22
C ASP A 778 -18.24 -11.08 -36.05
N LEU A 779 -17.73 -10.42 -37.10
CA LEU A 779 -16.54 -9.57 -37.05
C LEU A 779 -16.84 -8.11 -36.68
N LEU A 780 -18.04 -7.61 -36.96
CA LEU A 780 -18.44 -6.24 -36.61
C LEU A 780 -18.17 -5.89 -35.14
N PRO A 781 -18.44 -6.77 -34.15
CA PRO A 781 -18.20 -6.46 -32.75
C PRO A 781 -16.72 -6.33 -32.38
N PHE A 782 -15.79 -6.64 -33.29
CA PHE A 782 -14.34 -6.45 -33.17
C PHE A 782 -13.80 -5.33 -34.07
N ASP A 783 -14.61 -4.76 -34.96
CA ASP A 783 -14.17 -3.75 -35.93
C ASP A 783 -14.14 -2.35 -35.29
N PRO A 784 -13.00 -1.63 -35.30
CA PRO A 784 -12.91 -0.30 -34.71
C PRO A 784 -13.94 0.69 -35.29
N ALA A 785 -14.31 0.59 -36.57
CA ALA A 785 -15.32 1.47 -37.17
C ALA A 785 -16.73 1.24 -36.60
N TYR A 786 -17.02 0.02 -36.15
CA TYR A 786 -18.31 -0.35 -35.57
C TYR A 786 -18.34 -0.06 -34.07
N ILE A 787 -17.25 -0.35 -33.34
CA ILE A 787 -17.14 -0.12 -31.89
C ILE A 787 -17.00 1.37 -31.57
N GLY A 788 -16.28 2.10 -32.41
CA GLY A 788 -15.84 3.48 -32.17
C GLY A 788 -14.36 3.55 -31.80
N TYR A 789 -13.68 4.59 -32.28
CA TYR A 789 -12.27 4.87 -32.02
C TYR A 789 -12.03 6.38 -31.93
N ASP A 790 -10.89 6.79 -31.36
CA ASP A 790 -10.54 8.21 -31.27
C ASP A 790 -9.94 8.71 -32.60
N LYS A 791 -10.76 9.46 -33.34
CA LYS A 791 -10.41 10.02 -34.66
C LYS A 791 -9.34 11.11 -34.60
N ALA A 792 -9.05 11.65 -33.41
CA ALA A 792 -7.96 12.61 -33.24
C ALA A 792 -6.58 11.93 -33.37
N PHE A 793 -6.51 10.63 -33.05
CA PHE A 793 -5.25 9.89 -32.99
C PHE A 793 -5.15 8.79 -34.04
N VAL A 794 -6.27 8.20 -34.49
CA VAL A 794 -6.26 7.00 -35.34
C VAL A 794 -6.81 7.26 -36.73
N LYS A 795 -6.22 6.58 -37.72
CA LYS A 795 -6.71 6.45 -39.10
C LYS A 795 -6.95 4.98 -39.43
N LEU A 796 -8.15 4.67 -39.93
CA LEU A 796 -8.60 3.30 -40.19
C LEU A 796 -8.50 2.92 -41.68
N HIS A 797 -7.80 1.83 -41.97
CA HIS A 797 -7.55 1.34 -43.33
C HIS A 797 -8.41 0.11 -43.67
N PRO A 798 -8.71 -0.16 -44.95
CA PRO A 798 -9.59 -1.27 -45.35
C PRO A 798 -8.89 -2.62 -45.31
N HIS A 799 -7.56 -2.64 -45.34
CA HIS A 799 -6.77 -3.86 -45.31
C HIS A 799 -5.44 -3.68 -44.61
N VAL A 800 -4.83 -4.82 -44.31
CA VAL A 800 -3.59 -4.94 -43.53
C VAL A 800 -2.33 -4.45 -44.27
N LYS A 801 -2.27 -4.53 -45.60
CA LYS A 801 -1.10 -4.06 -46.39
C LYS A 801 -0.99 -2.53 -46.45
N TYR A 802 0.23 -1.98 -46.45
CA TYR A 802 0.47 -0.55 -46.70
C TYR A 802 0.46 -0.18 -48.19
N GLU A 803 0.69 -1.16 -49.06
CA GLU A 803 0.56 -1.03 -50.51
C GLU A 803 -0.92 -1.03 -50.94
N THR A 804 -1.21 -0.39 -52.07
CA THR A 804 -2.55 -0.38 -52.65
C THR A 804 -2.93 -1.74 -53.22
N VAL A 805 -4.17 -2.18 -53.00
CA VAL A 805 -4.70 -3.44 -53.53
C VAL A 805 -5.60 -3.19 -54.73
N GLU A 806 -5.37 -3.92 -55.84
CA GLU A 806 -6.22 -3.85 -57.04
C GLU A 806 -7.52 -4.62 -56.84
N ILE A 807 -8.65 -3.98 -57.15
CA ILE A 807 -9.99 -4.57 -57.17
C ILE A 807 -10.76 -4.09 -58.39
N ASN A 808 -11.70 -4.87 -58.92
CA ASN A 808 -12.55 -4.37 -60.01
C ASN A 808 -13.62 -3.39 -59.48
N GLU A 809 -14.31 -2.71 -60.39
CA GLU A 809 -15.32 -1.70 -60.02
C GLU A 809 -16.47 -2.28 -59.17
N LEU A 810 -16.91 -3.51 -59.44
CA LEU A 810 -17.99 -4.16 -58.70
C LEU A 810 -17.59 -4.44 -57.24
N GLY A 811 -16.36 -4.93 -57.02
CA GLY A 811 -15.83 -5.16 -55.69
C GLY A 811 -15.59 -3.87 -54.91
N PHE A 812 -15.12 -2.81 -55.57
CA PHE A 812 -14.99 -1.49 -54.95
C PHE A 812 -16.35 -0.95 -54.48
N ALA A 813 -17.35 -0.95 -55.37
CA ALA A 813 -18.70 -0.50 -55.05
C ALA A 813 -19.33 -1.33 -53.91
N PHE A 814 -19.04 -2.63 -53.83
CA PHE A 814 -19.50 -3.46 -52.71
C PHE A 814 -18.89 -3.04 -51.38
N LEU A 815 -17.56 -2.91 -51.30
CA LEU A 815 -16.86 -2.51 -50.07
C LEU A 815 -17.26 -1.12 -49.61
N ASP A 816 -17.49 -0.19 -50.53
CA ASP A 816 -17.97 1.17 -50.23
C ASP A 816 -19.35 1.15 -49.59
N ARG A 817 -20.28 0.37 -50.14
CA ARG A 817 -21.61 0.21 -49.53
C ARG A 817 -21.58 -0.51 -48.18
N VAL A 818 -20.68 -1.48 -47.98
CA VAL A 818 -20.48 -2.11 -46.66
C VAL A 818 -19.95 -1.09 -45.66
N ASN A 819 -18.98 -0.27 -46.07
CA ASN A 819 -18.41 0.80 -45.25
C ASN A 819 -19.50 1.81 -44.81
N GLU A 820 -20.31 2.31 -45.75
CA GLU A 820 -21.40 3.26 -45.45
C GLU A 820 -22.47 2.66 -44.53
N ARG A 821 -22.90 1.42 -44.80
CA ARG A 821 -24.07 0.82 -44.12
C ARG A 821 -23.73 0.21 -42.75
N TYR A 822 -22.56 -0.41 -42.60
CA TYR A 822 -22.19 -1.15 -41.39
C TYR A 822 -21.05 -0.51 -40.59
N LEU A 823 -20.22 0.33 -41.21
CA LEU A 823 -19.00 0.88 -40.60
C LEU A 823 -19.03 2.42 -40.56
N ASN A 824 -20.22 3.01 -40.68
CA ASN A 824 -20.49 4.45 -40.58
C ASN A 824 -19.71 5.33 -41.59
N GLY A 825 -19.18 4.75 -42.67
CA GLY A 825 -18.35 5.46 -43.64
C GLY A 825 -16.97 5.88 -43.10
N GLU A 826 -16.51 5.28 -42.00
CA GLU A 826 -15.31 5.71 -41.27
C GLU A 826 -14.00 5.11 -41.82
N VAL A 827 -14.09 4.08 -42.68
CA VAL A 827 -12.90 3.43 -43.26
C VAL A 827 -12.49 4.13 -44.56
N GLN A 828 -11.21 4.40 -44.74
CA GLN A 828 -10.72 5.13 -45.92
C GLN A 828 -10.41 4.20 -47.09
N LEU A 829 -11.26 4.18 -48.14
CA LEU A 829 -11.07 3.29 -49.29
C LEU A 829 -10.16 3.86 -50.39
N ASN A 830 -10.40 5.12 -50.78
CA ASN A 830 -9.84 5.75 -52.01
C ASN A 830 -8.30 5.84 -52.06
N GLN A 831 -7.61 5.76 -50.92
CA GLN A 831 -6.14 5.84 -50.86
C GLN A 831 -5.46 4.47 -50.85
N TYR A 832 -6.22 3.39 -50.64
CA TYR A 832 -5.68 2.05 -50.39
C TYR A 832 -6.21 0.99 -51.37
N LEU A 833 -7.30 1.29 -52.10
CA LEU A 833 -7.82 0.42 -53.16
C LEU A 833 -7.71 1.12 -54.52
N ILE A 834 -7.26 0.40 -55.54
CA ILE A 834 -7.19 0.88 -56.93
C ILE A 834 -8.16 0.06 -57.79
N ILE A 835 -9.00 0.75 -58.56
CA ILE A 835 -9.89 0.12 -59.53
C ILE A 835 -9.07 -0.38 -60.72
N LYS A 836 -9.11 -1.68 -60.97
CA LYS A 836 -8.51 -2.31 -62.13
C LYS A 836 -9.25 -1.85 -63.39
N GLY A 837 -8.54 -1.09 -64.23
CA GLY A 837 -9.06 -0.55 -65.50
C GLY A 837 -9.23 -1.59 -66.60
#